data_AF-A0A084UDJ1-F1
#
_entry.id   AF-A0A084UDJ1-F1
#
_cell.length_a   1.000
_cell.length_b   1.000
_cell.length_c   1.000
_cell.angle_alpha   90.00
_cell.angle_beta   90.00
_cell.angle_gamma   90.00
#
_symmetry.space_group_name_H-M   'P 1'
#
loop_
_entity.id
_entity.type
_entity.pdbx_description
1 polymer ?
#
loop_
_entity_poly.entity_id
_entity_poly.type
_entity_poly.pdbx_seq_one_letter_code
_entity_poly.pdbx_strand_id
1 'polypeptide(L)'
;MAVIRPIQSQRTIDVGGVPNTRVDGSVGQGLQQLGSAIGQATNAQQDLELRRERMRMQTAEFRADQEFRRFGDHFALDYAKTQQDIDPSGEGFTEAVSKQFNAKADEFLRTVPESLRPKVSELVATQRESFINKAAAQEVDQRHSWFRQGITESQEKLQTQVFNDPSLFEAALEDGARAIELSGLPTTEKQALLEAWKSTLALTLGEREVRDAEQNPEAAVNAAARLGVRGAVDGDMGAYRDAIASIESKGSGDYAAIGPRHKKMGRALGRYQIMEANIGPWSREALGREVTPEEFMANPQIQDAIFDHKFGGYVKRFGPEGAAQAWFAGPGGVGKTSRKDVLGTDVGSYGRRFVKALGKVAEESEPDPRYSSLPLEKRLELFDRTQNAAERGKAAISATLKAQYDQHKGSLELGIETGDVASELTILQDEILSDAHKADLLKSYRSKNEERIATADALAKFEAGALRVDPYDSKGKNTVDNVFKEMAKTVPVEDLQSTAEEIVRQTGVVPQAALNAIRGGLESQNIAEVAAAAQSAQRLASVDPAALSRRDGGKAVQDAADDFSYFVNRLNLSPEQAAQRLLDQRDPQKQRDRKALEPLVKDFIKERQDDDLASIFDESFAGWRSNPEIGFTPAQEAGIKAEYIAIAEDEFYRSGGDAEVAQNRAVERMKRLYGTTEVTGRKVVMKHPPERYWPAMVKSNINRSKSLHWTKQQLKRDLSEFAPDIDMDKVQLVTTPQTDAMVKRGEMPAYGVLYQDADGVWQTIPGKLWRPDPSAEKERAQIEQSAEERESQRRMDRAIFSQGQQRINAQDREAGRNRETTLDSYLGGPVEPPKPSRVTPPTQQEQLQEQRQDLMNGKTDRFPAPNPARFGG
;
A
#
# COMPACT_ATOMS: atom_id res chain seq x y z
N MET A 1 -29.29 24.43 3.48
CA MET A 1 -28.44 25.64 3.65
C MET A 1 -28.80 26.64 2.57
N ALA A 2 -29.35 27.80 2.94
CA ALA A 2 -29.69 28.87 1.99
C ALA A 2 -28.87 30.13 2.32
N VAL A 3 -28.24 30.73 1.30
CA VAL A 3 -27.42 31.92 1.46
C VAL A 3 -28.29 33.16 1.37
N ILE A 4 -28.52 33.83 2.50
CA ILE A 4 -29.24 35.11 2.56
C ILE A 4 -28.33 36.21 1.98
N ARG A 5 -28.83 36.96 0.99
CA ARG A 5 -28.18 38.19 0.51
C ARG A 5 -28.63 39.38 1.36
N PRO A 6 -27.74 40.28 1.80
CA PRO A 6 -28.14 41.46 2.56
C PRO A 6 -28.89 42.46 1.67
N ILE A 7 -29.99 43.00 2.19
CA ILE A 7 -30.76 44.07 1.55
C ILE A 7 -30.00 45.39 1.77
N GLN A 8 -29.63 46.08 0.68
CA GLN A 8 -29.05 47.42 0.75
C GLN A 8 -30.15 48.46 0.92
N SER A 9 -30.16 49.16 2.06
CA SER A 9 -31.08 50.27 2.33
C SER A 9 -30.56 51.60 1.76
N GLN A 10 -30.93 51.93 0.52
CA GLN A 10 -30.77 53.29 -0.01
C GLN A 10 -32.00 54.15 0.31
N ARG A 11 -31.97 54.84 1.46
CA ARG A 11 -32.74 56.08 1.70
C ARG A 11 -31.95 57.04 2.58
N THR A 12 -31.16 57.90 1.95
CA THR A 12 -30.60 59.10 2.57
C THR A 12 -31.74 60.05 2.93
N ILE A 13 -31.88 60.38 4.22
CA ILE A 13 -32.80 61.44 4.66
C ILE A 13 -32.13 62.78 4.39
N ASP A 14 -32.73 63.57 3.52
CA ASP A 14 -32.31 64.92 3.17
C ASP A 14 -32.58 65.87 4.35
N VAL A 15 -31.56 66.59 4.80
CA VAL A 15 -31.65 67.53 5.93
C VAL A 15 -31.73 68.94 5.35
N GLY A 16 -32.97 69.44 5.23
CA GLY A 16 -33.28 70.71 4.57
C GLY A 16 -32.42 71.88 5.04
N GLY A 17 -31.77 72.54 4.08
CA GLY A 17 -30.77 73.59 4.33
C GLY A 17 -31.33 74.91 4.85
N VAL A 18 -30.47 75.64 5.58
CA VAL A 18 -30.73 76.99 6.09
C VAL A 18 -30.43 78.04 4.99
N PRO A 19 -31.36 78.95 4.66
CA PRO A 19 -31.05 80.09 3.80
C PRO A 19 -30.26 81.16 4.55
N ASN A 20 -29.08 81.50 4.04
CA ASN A 20 -28.27 82.63 4.48
C ASN A 20 -28.33 83.73 3.41
N THR A 21 -28.83 84.92 3.75
CA THR A 21 -28.75 86.11 2.89
C THR A 21 -28.43 87.36 3.72
N ARG A 22 -27.42 88.11 3.27
CA ARG A 22 -26.85 89.30 3.93
C ARG A 22 -26.82 90.45 2.91
N VAL A 23 -27.22 91.66 3.33
CA VAL A 23 -26.85 92.97 2.71
C VAL A 23 -27.48 93.20 1.30
N ASP A 24 -27.94 94.38 0.85
CA ASP A 24 -27.69 95.79 1.24
C ASP A 24 -28.89 96.73 0.98
N GLY A 25 -28.79 97.99 1.42
CA GLY A 25 -28.96 99.13 0.51
C GLY A 25 -30.32 99.87 0.38
N SER A 26 -30.62 100.78 1.33
CA SER A 26 -31.10 102.18 1.10
C SER A 26 -31.65 102.77 2.41
N VAL A 27 -30.99 103.72 3.08
CA VAL A 27 -30.96 105.17 2.79
C VAL A 27 -32.34 105.84 2.86
N GLY A 28 -32.60 106.51 3.99
CA GLY A 28 -33.75 107.39 4.23
C GLY A 28 -33.49 108.27 5.46
N GLN A 29 -33.13 109.54 5.25
CA GLN A 29 -32.62 110.44 6.29
C GLN A 29 -33.72 110.89 7.28
N GLY A 30 -33.31 111.21 8.51
CA GLY A 30 -34.21 111.70 9.57
C GLY A 30 -33.51 112.31 10.78
N LEU A 31 -32.37 112.98 10.57
CA LEU A 31 -31.63 113.68 11.64
C LEU A 31 -32.44 114.88 12.15
N GLN A 32 -33.03 114.77 13.34
CA GLN A 32 -33.37 115.94 14.17
C GLN A 32 -33.21 115.64 15.66
N GLN A 33 -32.16 116.24 16.25
CA GLN A 33 -32.11 116.77 17.63
C GLN A 33 -32.40 115.74 18.75
N LEU A 34 -31.42 115.18 19.47
CA LEU A 34 -30.34 115.90 20.18
C LEU A 34 -30.87 117.17 20.89
N GLY A 35 -31.85 117.00 21.79
CA GLY A 35 -32.54 118.11 22.45
C GLY A 35 -33.12 117.88 23.85
N SER A 36 -32.88 116.74 24.52
CA SER A 36 -33.44 116.47 25.87
C SER A 36 -32.57 115.55 26.74
N ALA A 37 -31.30 115.90 26.90
CA ALA A 37 -30.32 115.12 27.68
C ALA A 37 -30.45 115.21 29.23
N ILE A 38 -31.45 115.92 29.76
CA ILE A 38 -31.61 116.16 31.21
C ILE A 38 -33.05 115.83 31.65
N GLY A 39 -33.38 114.54 31.59
CA GLY A 39 -34.64 113.96 32.11
C GLY A 39 -34.57 112.43 32.27
N GLN A 40 -33.37 111.85 32.18
CA GLN A 40 -33.14 110.42 31.98
C GLN A 40 -32.61 109.71 33.24
N ALA A 41 -32.99 110.17 34.45
CA ALA A 41 -32.60 109.52 35.70
C ALA A 41 -33.72 108.64 36.30
N THR A 42 -34.98 109.11 36.28
CA THR A 42 -36.12 108.43 36.92
C THR A 42 -36.89 107.52 35.95
N ASN A 43 -37.31 108.05 34.78
CA ASN A 43 -37.95 107.22 33.74
C ASN A 43 -37.00 106.14 33.18
N ALA A 44 -35.68 106.38 33.26
CA ALA A 44 -34.68 105.40 32.87
C ALA A 44 -34.64 104.17 33.79
N GLN A 45 -35.07 104.26 35.06
CA GLN A 45 -35.13 103.09 35.95
C GLN A 45 -36.33 102.18 35.61
N GLN A 46 -37.53 102.73 35.44
CA GLN A 46 -38.71 101.94 35.07
C GLN A 46 -38.58 101.31 33.67
N ASP A 47 -38.02 102.04 32.70
CA ASP A 47 -37.74 101.45 31.38
C ASP A 47 -36.58 100.43 31.44
N LEU A 48 -35.62 100.57 32.38
CA LEU A 48 -34.65 99.50 32.67
C LEU A 48 -35.32 98.26 33.26
N GLU A 49 -36.31 98.43 34.15
CA GLU A 49 -37.01 97.33 34.80
C GLU A 49 -37.88 96.57 33.79
N LEU A 50 -38.67 97.26 32.97
CA LEU A 50 -39.42 96.65 31.88
C LEU A 50 -38.51 95.97 30.84
N ARG A 51 -37.35 96.56 30.51
CA ARG A 51 -36.34 95.90 29.66
C ARG A 51 -35.70 94.70 30.36
N ARG A 52 -35.41 94.76 31.66
CA ARG A 52 -34.89 93.63 32.46
C ARG A 52 -35.90 92.51 32.57
N GLU A 53 -37.19 92.80 32.71
CA GLU A 53 -38.26 91.80 32.70
C GLU A 53 -38.41 91.17 31.32
N ARG A 54 -38.40 91.94 30.23
CA ARG A 54 -38.38 91.39 28.87
C ARG A 54 -37.15 90.53 28.61
N MET A 55 -35.95 90.98 29.01
CA MET A 55 -34.72 90.17 28.89
C MET A 55 -34.75 88.92 29.77
N ARG A 56 -35.32 88.98 30.98
CA ARG A 56 -35.55 87.82 31.85
C ARG A 56 -36.53 86.83 31.22
N MET A 57 -37.64 87.30 30.65
CA MET A 57 -38.61 86.48 29.94
C MET A 57 -38.00 85.85 28.68
N GLN A 58 -37.28 86.61 27.85
CA GLN A 58 -36.56 86.07 26.68
C GLN A 58 -35.50 85.02 27.09
N THR A 59 -34.77 85.26 28.19
CA THR A 59 -33.80 84.29 28.71
C THR A 59 -34.50 83.04 29.25
N ALA A 60 -35.65 83.19 29.91
CA ALA A 60 -36.46 82.08 30.41
C ALA A 60 -37.10 81.27 29.27
N GLU A 61 -37.58 81.92 28.20
CA GLU A 61 -38.10 81.26 27.00
C GLU A 61 -36.99 80.50 26.25
N PHE A 62 -35.85 81.13 26.01
CA PHE A 62 -34.71 80.46 25.36
C PHE A 62 -34.20 79.26 26.18
N ARG A 63 -34.16 79.39 27.51
CA ARG A 63 -33.81 78.28 28.40
C ARG A 63 -34.88 77.18 28.38
N ALA A 64 -36.17 77.53 28.39
CA ALA A 64 -37.26 76.55 28.31
C ALA A 64 -37.24 75.77 26.99
N ASP A 65 -36.91 76.42 25.85
CA ASP A 65 -36.72 75.74 24.56
C ASP A 65 -35.50 74.80 24.57
N GLN A 66 -34.37 75.23 25.15
CA GLN A 66 -33.18 74.38 25.33
C GLN A 66 -33.46 73.13 26.18
N GLU A 67 -34.14 73.29 27.32
CA GLU A 67 -34.48 72.16 28.19
C GLU A 67 -35.60 71.28 27.61
N PHE A 68 -36.55 71.85 26.84
CA PHE A 68 -37.57 71.07 26.11
C PHE A 68 -36.95 70.15 25.04
N ARG A 69 -35.96 70.64 24.29
CA ARG A 69 -35.19 69.82 23.33
C ARG A 69 -34.48 68.66 24.04
N ARG A 70 -33.77 68.95 25.14
CA ARG A 70 -33.10 67.92 25.96
C ARG A 70 -34.07 66.90 26.53
N PHE A 71 -35.25 67.32 26.98
CA PHE A 71 -36.32 66.41 27.38
C PHE A 71 -36.73 65.48 26.22
N GLY A 72 -36.91 66.01 25.01
CA GLY A 72 -37.20 65.23 23.81
C GLY A 72 -36.09 64.22 23.46
N ASP A 73 -34.83 64.64 23.53
CA ASP A 73 -33.65 63.80 23.26
C ASP A 73 -33.49 62.69 24.31
N HIS A 74 -33.65 63.01 25.60
CA HIS A 74 -33.63 62.03 26.68
C HIS A 74 -34.79 61.05 26.57
N PHE A 75 -36.00 61.52 26.24
CA PHE A 75 -37.13 60.61 26.01
C PHE A 75 -36.92 59.73 24.78
N ALA A 76 -36.25 60.21 23.72
CA ALA A 76 -35.90 59.37 22.57
C ALA A 76 -34.96 58.22 22.95
N LEU A 77 -33.99 58.46 23.85
CA LEU A 77 -33.12 57.41 24.40
C LEU A 77 -33.89 56.42 25.28
N ASP A 78 -34.81 56.91 26.11
CA ASP A 78 -35.65 56.06 26.96
C ASP A 78 -36.65 55.23 26.13
N TYR A 79 -37.27 55.81 25.11
CA TYR A 79 -38.10 55.11 24.11
C TYR A 79 -37.31 54.00 23.40
N ALA A 80 -36.07 54.28 22.99
CA ALA A 80 -35.22 53.29 22.33
C ALA A 80 -34.81 52.11 23.25
N LYS A 81 -34.76 52.30 24.57
CA LYS A 81 -34.61 51.20 25.54
C LYS A 81 -35.90 50.41 25.66
N THR A 82 -37.04 51.09 25.85
CA THR A 82 -38.35 50.44 25.95
C THR A 82 -38.68 49.63 24.69
N GLN A 83 -38.18 50.01 23.51
CA GLN A 83 -38.26 49.22 22.28
C GLN A 83 -37.47 47.90 22.30
N GLN A 84 -36.38 47.79 23.09
CA GLN A 84 -35.59 46.55 23.21
C GLN A 84 -36.31 45.51 24.07
N ASP A 85 -37.08 45.97 25.07
CA ASP A 85 -37.85 45.15 26.00
C ASP A 85 -39.33 45.01 25.59
N ILE A 86 -39.64 45.17 24.30
CA ILE A 86 -41.00 44.98 23.78
C ILE A 86 -41.43 43.50 23.89
N ASP A 87 -42.65 43.24 24.38
CA ASP A 87 -43.20 41.89 24.39
C ASP A 87 -43.21 41.31 22.96
N PRO A 88 -42.94 40.00 22.75
CA PRO A 88 -42.97 39.41 21.43
C PRO A 88 -44.25 39.71 20.64
N SER A 89 -45.42 39.70 21.30
CA SER A 89 -46.73 40.03 20.70
C SER A 89 -46.97 41.53 20.48
N GLY A 90 -46.09 42.39 20.98
CA GLY A 90 -46.23 43.85 21.01
C GLY A 90 -47.16 44.38 22.10
N GLU A 91 -47.88 43.52 22.83
CA GLU A 91 -48.97 43.93 23.73
C GLU A 91 -48.53 44.95 24.80
N GLY A 92 -49.26 46.07 24.90
CA GLY A 92 -49.08 47.07 25.95
C GLY A 92 -47.92 48.05 25.72
N PHE A 93 -47.17 47.93 24.62
CA PHE A 93 -46.03 48.81 24.32
C PHE A 93 -46.42 50.29 24.24
N THR A 94 -47.51 50.61 23.54
CA THR A 94 -48.02 51.99 23.42
C THR A 94 -48.45 52.56 24.79
N GLU A 95 -49.03 51.72 25.65
CA GLU A 95 -49.43 52.12 27.00
C GLU A 95 -48.21 52.37 27.90
N ALA A 96 -47.18 51.51 27.82
CA ALA A 96 -45.92 51.68 28.53
C ALA A 96 -45.22 52.99 28.13
N VAL A 97 -45.10 53.26 26.82
CA VAL A 97 -44.55 54.53 26.30
C VAL A 97 -45.38 55.73 26.77
N SER A 98 -46.72 55.64 26.77
CA SER A 98 -47.56 56.73 27.29
C SER A 98 -47.38 56.98 28.78
N LYS A 99 -47.29 55.93 29.60
CA LYS A 99 -47.07 56.06 31.06
C LYS A 99 -45.71 56.69 31.33
N GLN A 100 -44.67 56.24 30.64
CA GLN A 100 -43.31 56.76 30.75
C GLN A 100 -43.21 58.22 30.27
N PHE A 101 -43.85 58.57 29.15
CA PHE A 101 -43.86 59.95 28.63
C PHE A 101 -44.57 60.89 29.60
N ASN A 102 -45.76 60.53 30.09
CA ASN A 102 -46.52 61.36 31.02
C ASN A 102 -45.72 61.62 32.32
N ALA A 103 -45.11 60.57 32.90
CA ALA A 103 -44.29 60.71 34.10
C ALA A 103 -43.07 61.64 33.89
N LYS A 104 -42.41 61.56 32.74
CA LYS A 104 -41.26 62.42 32.39
C LYS A 104 -41.68 63.84 32.02
N ALA A 105 -42.84 64.00 31.38
CA ALA A 105 -43.44 65.30 31.10
C ALA A 105 -43.81 66.05 32.39
N ASP A 106 -44.39 65.37 33.38
CA ASP A 106 -44.71 65.95 34.69
C ASP A 106 -43.46 66.37 35.47
N GLU A 107 -42.38 65.57 35.40
CA GLU A 107 -41.07 65.91 35.96
C GLU A 107 -40.51 67.19 35.30
N PHE A 108 -40.54 67.25 33.96
CA PHE A 108 -40.07 68.39 33.18
C PHE A 108 -40.90 69.67 33.44
N LEU A 109 -42.23 69.61 33.38
CA LEU A 109 -43.13 70.78 33.52
C LEU A 109 -43.07 71.45 34.91
N ARG A 110 -42.61 70.73 35.94
CA ARG A 110 -42.30 71.30 37.27
C ARG A 110 -41.07 72.21 37.26
N THR A 111 -40.14 72.01 36.34
CA THR A 111 -38.94 72.86 36.17
C THR A 111 -39.22 74.14 35.37
N VAL A 112 -40.36 74.20 34.67
CA VAL A 112 -40.75 75.32 33.81
C VAL A 112 -41.39 76.46 34.64
N PRO A 113 -40.96 77.73 34.44
CA PRO A 113 -41.58 78.90 35.07
C PRO A 113 -43.08 78.99 34.77
N GLU A 114 -43.85 79.40 35.77
CA GLU A 114 -45.32 79.41 35.72
C GLU A 114 -45.89 80.24 34.55
N SER A 115 -45.26 81.38 34.22
CA SER A 115 -45.63 82.24 33.09
C SER A 115 -45.46 81.59 31.71
N LEU A 116 -44.63 80.55 31.60
CA LEU A 116 -44.35 79.84 30.34
C LEU A 116 -45.00 78.45 30.28
N ARG A 117 -45.47 77.93 31.42
CA ARG A 117 -46.03 76.58 31.53
C ARG A 117 -47.15 76.29 30.52
N PRO A 118 -48.13 77.18 30.22
CA PRO A 118 -49.17 76.89 29.23
C PRO A 118 -48.61 76.61 27.83
N LYS A 119 -47.69 77.47 27.36
CA LYS A 119 -47.04 77.38 26.04
C LYS A 119 -46.17 76.12 25.92
N VAL A 120 -45.44 75.76 26.99
CA VAL A 120 -44.61 74.56 27.00
C VAL A 120 -45.45 73.29 27.10
N SER A 121 -46.58 73.31 27.82
CA SER A 121 -47.51 72.16 27.87
C SER A 121 -48.09 71.79 26.50
N GLU A 122 -48.37 72.77 25.63
CA GLU A 122 -48.85 72.54 24.26
C GLU A 122 -47.77 71.88 23.38
N LEU A 123 -46.49 72.29 23.52
CA LEU A 123 -45.36 71.66 22.85
C LEU A 123 -45.13 70.22 23.35
N VAL A 124 -45.23 70.00 24.67
CA VAL A 124 -45.15 68.66 25.29
C VAL A 124 -46.29 67.77 24.82
N ALA A 125 -47.52 68.26 24.71
CA ALA A 125 -48.65 67.51 24.15
C ALA A 125 -48.43 67.15 22.68
N THR A 126 -47.92 68.08 21.86
CA THR A 126 -47.56 67.80 20.46
C THR A 126 -46.48 66.72 20.34
N GLN A 127 -45.43 66.79 21.17
CA GLN A 127 -44.37 65.80 21.21
C GLN A 127 -44.86 64.44 21.72
N ARG A 128 -45.81 64.42 22.68
CA ARG A 128 -46.48 63.21 23.15
C ARG A 128 -47.14 62.48 21.98
N GLU A 129 -48.02 63.14 21.23
CA GLU A 129 -48.72 62.53 20.09
C GLU A 129 -47.73 61.97 19.05
N SER A 130 -46.60 62.64 18.82
CA SER A 130 -45.54 62.11 17.95
C SER A 130 -44.95 60.78 18.44
N PHE A 131 -44.68 60.65 19.75
CA PHE A 131 -44.17 59.39 20.33
C PHE A 131 -45.25 58.32 20.48
N ILE A 132 -46.50 58.66 20.80
CA ILE A 132 -47.61 57.70 20.88
C ILE A 132 -47.91 57.09 19.50
N ASN A 133 -47.96 57.91 18.44
CA ASN A 133 -48.19 57.39 17.09
C ASN A 133 -47.03 56.50 16.59
N LYS A 134 -45.78 56.82 16.95
CA LYS A 134 -44.63 55.93 16.70
C LYS A 134 -44.73 54.63 17.49
N ALA A 135 -45.16 54.68 18.75
CA ALA A 135 -45.32 53.50 19.59
C ALA A 135 -46.42 52.58 19.06
N ALA A 136 -47.57 53.14 18.68
CA ALA A 136 -48.68 52.40 18.09
C ALA A 136 -48.30 51.72 16.76
N ALA A 137 -47.54 52.39 15.89
CA ALA A 137 -47.02 51.78 14.67
C ALA A 137 -46.06 50.62 14.99
N GLN A 138 -45.12 50.82 15.91
CA GLN A 138 -44.16 49.80 16.34
C GLN A 138 -44.84 48.58 16.98
N GLU A 139 -45.87 48.79 17.81
CA GLU A 139 -46.66 47.74 18.44
C GLU A 139 -47.39 46.89 17.40
N VAL A 140 -48.00 47.51 16.39
CA VAL A 140 -48.66 46.83 15.28
C VAL A 140 -47.66 46.04 14.43
N ASP A 141 -46.51 46.61 14.08
CA ASP A 141 -45.46 45.93 13.31
C ASP A 141 -44.86 44.74 14.06
N GLN A 142 -44.59 44.89 15.36
CA GLN A 142 -44.12 43.81 16.23
C GLN A 142 -45.14 42.67 16.30
N ARG A 143 -46.43 43.01 16.53
CA ARG A 143 -47.53 42.04 16.57
C ARG A 143 -47.70 41.28 15.26
N HIS A 144 -47.59 41.96 14.12
CA HIS A 144 -47.59 41.32 12.81
C HIS A 144 -46.39 40.37 12.62
N SER A 145 -45.20 40.76 13.09
CA SER A 145 -44.00 39.90 13.06
C SER A 145 -44.22 38.60 13.85
N TRP A 146 -44.77 38.70 15.06
CA TRP A 146 -45.10 37.56 15.92
C TRP A 146 -46.10 36.59 15.27
N PHE A 147 -47.17 37.12 14.67
CA PHE A 147 -48.13 36.29 13.93
C PHE A 147 -47.47 35.54 12.77
N ARG A 148 -46.60 36.19 11.98
CA ARG A 148 -45.87 35.53 10.88
C ARG A 148 -44.97 34.39 11.40
N GLN A 149 -44.25 34.63 12.49
CA GLN A 149 -43.40 33.62 13.12
C GLN A 149 -44.24 32.41 13.59
N GLY A 150 -45.31 32.65 14.36
CA GLY A 150 -46.17 31.57 14.85
C GLY A 150 -46.85 30.75 13.74
N ILE A 151 -47.27 31.41 12.64
CA ILE A 151 -47.77 30.73 11.44
C ILE A 151 -46.66 29.85 10.83
N THR A 152 -45.44 30.38 10.67
CA THR A 152 -44.32 29.65 10.06
C THR A 152 -43.94 28.42 10.88
N GLU A 153 -43.77 28.56 12.20
CA GLU A 153 -43.46 27.44 13.11
C GLU A 153 -44.57 26.37 13.15
N SER A 154 -45.83 26.77 12.98
CA SER A 154 -46.96 25.84 12.85
C SER A 154 -46.90 25.09 11.51
N GLN A 155 -46.70 25.81 10.41
CA GLN A 155 -46.62 25.26 9.06
C GLN A 155 -45.44 24.30 8.88
N GLU A 156 -44.28 24.56 9.49
CA GLU A 156 -43.12 23.65 9.45
C GLU A 156 -43.40 22.31 10.17
N LYS A 157 -44.09 22.36 11.31
CA LYS A 157 -44.53 21.15 12.06
C LYS A 157 -45.53 20.35 11.23
N LEU A 158 -46.52 21.01 10.64
CA LEU A 158 -47.55 20.40 9.80
C LEU A 158 -46.98 19.80 8.51
N GLN A 159 -46.03 20.47 7.83
CA GLN A 159 -45.29 19.90 6.70
C GLN A 159 -44.53 18.64 7.12
N THR A 160 -43.84 18.67 8.26
CA THR A 160 -43.10 17.51 8.78
C THR A 160 -44.03 16.34 9.08
N GLN A 161 -45.24 16.60 9.58
CA GLN A 161 -46.25 15.56 9.79
C GLN A 161 -46.71 14.95 8.45
N VAL A 162 -47.10 15.77 7.47
CA VAL A 162 -47.56 15.29 6.14
C VAL A 162 -46.48 14.58 5.34
N PHE A 163 -45.21 15.00 5.46
CA PHE A 163 -44.08 14.31 4.83
C PHE A 163 -43.86 12.90 5.39
N ASN A 164 -44.18 12.67 6.67
CA ASN A 164 -44.08 11.35 7.29
C ASN A 164 -45.37 10.53 7.08
N ASP A 165 -46.55 11.15 7.17
CA ASP A 165 -47.86 10.53 7.01
C ASP A 165 -48.78 11.35 6.07
N PRO A 166 -48.97 10.91 4.81
CA PRO A 166 -49.86 11.56 3.84
C PRO A 166 -51.32 11.67 4.26
N SER A 167 -51.79 10.81 5.17
CA SER A 167 -53.20 10.80 5.58
C SER A 167 -53.58 12.06 6.36
N LEU A 168 -52.58 12.75 6.93
CA LEU A 168 -52.73 14.01 7.65
C LEU A 168 -52.87 15.24 6.75
N PHE A 169 -52.83 15.10 5.41
CA PHE A 169 -52.82 16.23 4.47
C PHE A 169 -53.98 17.21 4.69
N GLU A 170 -55.23 16.73 4.72
CA GLU A 170 -56.41 17.59 4.86
C GLU A 170 -56.47 18.25 6.24
N ALA A 171 -56.16 17.50 7.31
CA ALA A 171 -56.14 18.03 8.68
C ALA A 171 -55.07 19.13 8.84
N ALA A 172 -53.88 18.91 8.29
CA ALA A 172 -52.82 19.91 8.25
C ALA A 172 -53.21 21.14 7.41
N LEU A 173 -53.90 20.93 6.29
CA LEU A 173 -54.38 22.03 5.46
C LEU A 173 -55.34 22.93 6.24
N GLU A 174 -56.33 22.34 6.91
CA GLU A 174 -57.30 23.04 7.76
C GLU A 174 -56.65 23.75 8.96
N ASP A 175 -55.76 23.07 9.70
CA ASP A 175 -55.13 23.66 10.90
C ASP A 175 -54.19 24.83 10.54
N GLY A 176 -53.44 24.73 9.44
CA GLY A 176 -52.63 25.83 8.93
C GLY A 176 -53.49 27.00 8.41
N ALA A 177 -54.62 26.72 7.75
CA ALA A 177 -55.58 27.75 7.35
C ALA A 177 -56.18 28.47 8.57
N ARG A 178 -56.58 27.73 9.61
CA ARG A 178 -57.12 28.27 10.87
C ARG A 178 -56.10 29.15 11.58
N ALA A 179 -54.82 28.78 11.61
CA ALA A 179 -53.75 29.60 12.19
C ALA A 179 -53.57 30.95 11.45
N ILE A 180 -53.68 30.95 10.12
CA ILE A 180 -53.64 32.19 9.32
C ILE A 180 -54.90 33.03 9.58
N GLU A 181 -56.09 32.41 9.61
CA GLU A 181 -57.36 33.11 9.80
C GLU A 181 -57.45 33.81 11.16
N LEU A 182 -57.02 33.14 12.23
CA LEU A 182 -57.00 33.67 13.60
C LEU A 182 -55.95 34.78 13.84
N SER A 183 -55.00 34.96 12.92
CA SER A 183 -53.94 35.98 13.08
C SER A 183 -54.48 37.42 12.98
N GLY A 184 -53.73 38.39 13.50
CA GLY A 184 -54.05 39.82 13.37
C GLY A 184 -53.65 40.45 12.03
N LEU A 185 -53.18 39.66 11.05
CA LEU A 185 -52.60 40.17 9.80
C LEU A 185 -53.65 40.80 8.84
N PRO A 186 -53.23 41.71 7.93
CA PRO A 186 -54.10 42.25 6.89
C PRO A 186 -54.74 41.17 6.00
N THR A 187 -56.00 41.36 5.58
CA THR A 187 -56.76 40.38 4.78
C THR A 187 -56.06 39.95 3.50
N THR A 188 -55.40 40.87 2.80
CA THR A 188 -54.63 40.59 1.58
C THR A 188 -53.41 39.72 1.85
N GLU A 189 -52.76 39.90 3.00
CA GLU A 189 -51.64 39.08 3.43
C GLU A 189 -52.11 37.68 3.85
N LYS A 190 -53.21 37.57 4.60
CA LYS A 190 -53.84 36.28 4.94
C LYS A 190 -54.18 35.46 3.69
N GLN A 191 -54.75 36.09 2.66
CA GLN A 191 -55.07 35.42 1.40
C GLN A 191 -53.81 34.90 0.69
N ALA A 192 -52.75 35.71 0.62
CA ALA A 192 -51.48 35.29 0.04
C ALA A 192 -50.83 34.13 0.82
N LEU A 193 -50.87 34.18 2.15
CA LEU A 193 -50.37 33.11 3.03
C LEU A 193 -51.18 31.81 2.87
N LEU A 194 -52.50 31.88 2.66
CA LEU A 194 -53.35 30.71 2.47
C LEU A 194 -53.05 29.98 1.14
N GLU A 195 -52.87 30.72 0.04
CA GLU A 195 -52.50 30.12 -1.25
C GLU A 195 -51.05 29.59 -1.23
N ALA A 196 -50.14 30.28 -0.55
CA ALA A 196 -48.79 29.78 -0.30
C ALA A 196 -48.80 28.50 0.56
N TRP A 197 -49.68 28.40 1.56
CA TRP A 197 -49.82 27.22 2.41
C TRP A 197 -50.30 26.00 1.61
N LYS A 198 -51.41 26.15 0.87
CA LYS A 198 -51.93 25.11 -0.05
C LYS A 198 -50.89 24.60 -1.03
N SER A 199 -50.07 25.52 -1.57
CA SER A 199 -49.02 25.18 -2.55
C SER A 199 -47.84 24.46 -1.87
N THR A 200 -47.40 24.94 -0.71
CA THR A 200 -46.30 24.35 0.04
C THR A 200 -46.62 22.92 0.47
N LEU A 201 -47.79 22.67 1.05
CA LEU A 201 -48.18 21.35 1.52
C LEU A 201 -48.33 20.33 0.38
N ALA A 202 -48.85 20.78 -0.77
CA ALA A 202 -48.92 19.99 -2.00
C ALA A 202 -47.54 19.61 -2.54
N LEU A 203 -46.56 20.54 -2.50
CA LEU A 203 -45.16 20.22 -2.82
C LEU A 203 -44.58 19.21 -1.84
N THR A 204 -44.78 19.38 -0.52
CA THR A 204 -44.31 18.42 0.51
C THR A 204 -44.80 16.99 0.25
N LEU A 205 -46.08 16.84 -0.11
CA LEU A 205 -46.65 15.54 -0.48
C LEU A 205 -45.99 14.98 -1.75
N GLY A 206 -45.79 15.81 -2.77
CA GLY A 206 -45.10 15.42 -4.01
C GLY A 206 -43.64 15.01 -3.80
N GLU A 207 -42.90 15.70 -2.93
CA GLU A 207 -41.52 15.35 -2.59
C GLU A 207 -41.42 14.02 -1.83
N ARG A 208 -42.42 13.70 -1.03
CA ARG A 208 -42.57 12.37 -0.43
C ARG A 208 -42.83 11.30 -1.50
N GLU A 209 -43.71 11.55 -2.49
CA GLU A 209 -43.94 10.61 -3.61
C GLU A 209 -42.66 10.37 -4.44
N VAL A 210 -41.81 11.39 -4.63
CA VAL A 210 -40.49 11.23 -5.28
C VAL A 210 -39.59 10.28 -4.48
N ARG A 211 -39.58 10.40 -3.14
CA ARG A 211 -38.80 9.51 -2.27
C ARG A 211 -39.34 8.07 -2.28
N ASP A 212 -40.66 7.92 -2.22
CA ASP A 212 -41.33 6.62 -2.29
C ASP A 212 -41.03 5.93 -3.64
N ALA A 213 -40.99 6.67 -4.74
CA ALA A 213 -40.63 6.15 -6.06
C ALA A 213 -39.18 5.65 -6.15
N GLU A 214 -38.24 6.25 -5.41
CA GLU A 214 -36.85 5.77 -5.37
C GLU A 214 -36.70 4.45 -4.60
N GLN A 215 -37.53 4.23 -3.58
CA GLN A 215 -37.53 3.01 -2.78
C GLN A 215 -38.41 1.90 -3.39
N ASN A 216 -39.55 2.29 -3.98
CA ASN A 216 -40.49 1.44 -4.67
C ASN A 216 -40.85 2.06 -6.04
N PRO A 217 -40.13 1.68 -7.12
CA PRO A 217 -40.37 2.21 -8.47
C PRO A 217 -41.79 2.02 -9.03
N GLU A 218 -42.61 1.13 -8.46
CA GLU A 218 -44.00 0.95 -8.88
C GLU A 218 -44.90 2.11 -8.44
N ALA A 219 -44.54 2.84 -7.38
CA ALA A 219 -45.30 4.00 -6.89
C ALA A 219 -45.41 5.14 -7.94
N ALA A 220 -44.45 5.21 -8.87
CA ALA A 220 -44.39 6.18 -9.96
C ALA A 220 -45.35 5.89 -11.12
N VAL A 221 -45.88 4.66 -11.24
CA VAL A 221 -46.70 4.22 -12.39
C VAL A 221 -47.94 5.10 -12.58
N ASN A 222 -48.59 5.50 -11.49
CA ASN A 222 -49.78 6.35 -11.52
C ASN A 222 -49.50 7.85 -11.29
N ALA A 223 -48.23 8.28 -11.27
CA ALA A 223 -47.87 9.68 -10.96
C ALA A 223 -48.50 10.68 -11.95
N ALA A 224 -48.48 10.37 -13.26
CA ALA A 224 -49.09 11.24 -14.28
C ALA A 224 -50.60 11.47 -14.06
N ALA A 225 -51.28 10.45 -13.52
CA ALA A 225 -52.69 10.48 -13.19
C ALA A 225 -52.96 11.39 -11.98
N ARG A 226 -52.29 11.11 -10.85
CA ARG A 226 -52.46 11.88 -9.59
C ARG A 226 -52.15 13.35 -9.81
N LEU A 227 -51.07 13.64 -10.54
CA LEU A 227 -50.64 15.00 -10.83
C LEU A 227 -51.47 15.71 -11.92
N GLY A 228 -52.48 15.07 -12.53
CA GLY A 228 -53.29 15.68 -13.59
C GLY A 228 -52.46 16.16 -14.79
N VAL A 229 -51.43 15.39 -15.16
CA VAL A 229 -50.51 15.69 -16.26
C VAL A 229 -50.56 14.65 -17.39
N ARG A 230 -51.44 13.63 -17.31
CA ARG A 230 -51.63 12.61 -18.35
C ARG A 230 -51.67 13.20 -19.76
N GLY A 231 -52.52 14.20 -20.02
CA GLY A 231 -52.61 14.83 -21.35
C GLY A 231 -51.30 15.47 -21.85
N ALA A 232 -50.40 15.87 -20.95
CA ALA A 232 -49.09 16.44 -21.27
C ALA A 232 -47.93 15.42 -21.24
N VAL A 233 -48.15 14.22 -20.67
CA VAL A 233 -47.14 13.17 -20.47
C VAL A 233 -47.37 11.98 -21.41
N ASP A 234 -48.60 11.46 -21.44
CA ASP A 234 -49.02 10.37 -22.32
C ASP A 234 -48.98 10.80 -23.79
N GLY A 235 -49.03 12.11 -24.03
CA GLY A 235 -48.70 12.72 -25.32
C GLY A 235 -49.55 12.18 -26.45
N ASP A 236 -50.87 12.38 -26.38
CA ASP A 236 -51.64 12.40 -27.63
C ASP A 236 -50.98 13.45 -28.52
N MET A 237 -50.45 13.01 -29.66
CA MET A 237 -49.83 13.92 -30.61
C MET A 237 -50.83 14.96 -31.08
N GLY A 238 -52.15 14.69 -31.01
CA GLY A 238 -53.23 15.67 -31.10
C GLY A 238 -53.02 16.90 -30.20
N ALA A 239 -52.69 16.73 -28.91
CA ALA A 239 -52.47 17.84 -27.98
C ALA A 239 -51.27 18.71 -28.36
N TYR A 240 -50.16 18.10 -28.81
CA TYR A 240 -48.99 18.85 -29.28
C TYR A 240 -49.22 19.54 -30.63
N ARG A 241 -49.89 18.85 -31.56
CA ARG A 241 -50.34 19.38 -32.85
C ARG A 241 -51.22 20.60 -32.63
N ASP A 242 -52.23 20.49 -31.78
CA ASP A 242 -53.19 21.57 -31.52
C ASP A 242 -52.53 22.74 -30.78
N ALA A 243 -51.63 22.47 -29.82
CA ALA A 243 -50.86 23.52 -29.16
C ALA A 243 -49.97 24.30 -30.15
N ILE A 244 -49.23 23.62 -31.04
CA ILE A 244 -48.42 24.29 -32.08
C ILE A 244 -49.31 24.99 -33.12
N ALA A 245 -50.34 24.34 -33.66
CA ALA A 245 -51.28 24.95 -34.61
C ALA A 245 -51.95 26.20 -34.04
N SER A 246 -52.27 26.21 -32.74
CA SER A 246 -52.85 27.35 -32.05
C SER A 246 -51.95 28.60 -32.02
N ILE A 247 -50.64 28.43 -32.24
CA ILE A 247 -49.61 29.47 -32.27
C ILE A 247 -49.22 29.81 -33.71
N GLU A 248 -49.06 28.79 -34.55
CA GLU A 248 -48.46 28.90 -35.89
C GLU A 248 -49.48 29.24 -37.00
N SER A 249 -50.68 28.67 -36.96
CA SER A 249 -51.64 28.74 -38.09
C SER A 249 -53.06 29.18 -37.71
N LYS A 250 -53.31 29.45 -36.41
CA LYS A 250 -54.61 29.87 -35.89
C LYS A 250 -55.16 31.13 -36.55
N GLY A 251 -56.31 31.01 -37.21
CA GLY A 251 -56.95 32.09 -37.95
C GLY A 251 -56.39 32.32 -39.36
N SER A 252 -55.36 31.56 -39.77
CA SER A 252 -54.64 31.71 -41.03
C SER A 252 -54.88 30.57 -42.03
N GLY A 253 -55.86 29.69 -41.77
CA GLY A 253 -56.24 28.58 -42.66
C GLY A 253 -55.79 27.19 -42.21
N ASP A 254 -55.19 27.04 -41.03
CA ASP A 254 -54.81 25.73 -40.44
C ASP A 254 -53.95 24.90 -41.43
N TYR A 255 -54.37 23.70 -41.87
CA TYR A 255 -53.65 22.90 -42.89
C TYR A 255 -53.40 23.64 -44.22
N ALA A 256 -54.18 24.67 -44.56
CA ALA A 256 -53.99 25.50 -45.75
C ALA A 256 -53.17 26.78 -45.49
N ALA A 257 -52.62 26.97 -44.28
CA ALA A 257 -51.90 28.20 -43.92
C ALA A 257 -50.59 28.37 -44.71
N ILE A 258 -50.42 29.55 -45.33
CA ILE A 258 -49.21 29.93 -46.06
C ILE A 258 -48.59 31.14 -45.37
N GLY A 259 -47.45 30.90 -44.72
CA GLY A 259 -46.74 31.89 -43.92
C GLY A 259 -45.79 32.81 -44.68
N PRO A 260 -45.02 33.62 -43.93
CA PRO A 260 -44.03 34.52 -44.48
C PRO A 260 -42.91 33.76 -45.20
N ARG A 261 -42.30 34.41 -46.21
CA ARG A 261 -41.19 33.84 -46.99
C ARG A 261 -39.85 34.18 -46.37
N HIS A 262 -39.11 33.18 -45.93
CA HIS A 262 -37.73 33.31 -45.48
C HIS A 262 -36.75 33.30 -46.67
N LYS A 263 -35.74 34.18 -46.66
CA LYS A 263 -34.80 34.39 -47.79
C LYS A 263 -34.02 33.14 -48.23
N LYS A 264 -33.85 32.15 -47.33
CA LYS A 264 -33.06 30.92 -47.59
C LYS A 264 -33.81 29.61 -47.43
N MET A 265 -34.99 29.61 -46.79
CA MET A 265 -35.70 28.38 -46.40
C MET A 265 -37.09 28.25 -47.04
N GLY A 266 -37.42 29.15 -47.97
CA GLY A 266 -38.73 29.22 -48.61
C GLY A 266 -39.82 29.77 -47.69
N ARG A 267 -41.07 29.41 -47.92
CA ARG A 267 -42.22 29.78 -47.08
C ARG A 267 -42.37 28.84 -45.89
N ALA A 268 -42.96 29.33 -44.81
CA ALA A 268 -43.57 28.47 -43.80
C ALA A 268 -44.92 27.95 -44.34
N LEU A 269 -45.19 26.66 -44.21
CA LEU A 269 -46.30 25.98 -44.90
C LEU A 269 -47.07 25.06 -43.95
N GLY A 270 -48.39 25.04 -44.13
CA GLY A 270 -49.30 24.12 -43.47
C GLY A 270 -49.58 24.43 -42.00
N ARG A 271 -50.29 23.52 -41.35
CA ARG A 271 -50.82 23.64 -39.98
C ARG A 271 -49.76 23.96 -38.93
N TYR A 272 -48.56 23.43 -39.12
CA TYR A 272 -47.44 23.54 -38.19
C TYR A 272 -46.33 24.49 -38.69
N GLN A 273 -46.60 25.23 -39.77
CA GLN A 273 -45.69 26.21 -40.38
C GLN A 273 -44.30 25.65 -40.71
N ILE A 274 -44.25 24.43 -41.23
CA ILE A 274 -43.00 23.77 -41.64
C ILE A 274 -42.38 24.53 -42.80
N MET A 275 -41.09 24.87 -42.68
CA MET A 275 -40.38 25.56 -43.76
C MET A 275 -40.28 24.67 -45.01
N GLU A 276 -40.59 25.24 -46.17
CA GLU A 276 -40.58 24.63 -47.50
C GLU A 276 -39.30 23.80 -47.77
N ALA A 277 -38.13 24.34 -47.39
CA ALA A 277 -36.84 23.65 -47.53
C ALA A 277 -36.66 22.40 -46.62
N ASN A 278 -37.45 22.28 -45.55
CA ASN A 278 -37.41 21.14 -44.63
C ASN A 278 -38.34 20.00 -45.08
N ILE A 279 -39.35 20.27 -45.90
CA ILE A 279 -40.41 19.29 -46.27
C ILE A 279 -39.79 18.02 -46.87
N GLY A 280 -38.91 18.15 -47.86
CA GLY A 280 -38.23 17.01 -48.49
C GLY A 280 -37.45 16.14 -47.49
N PRO A 281 -36.40 16.67 -46.83
CA PRO A 281 -35.63 15.91 -45.85
C PRO A 281 -36.47 15.31 -44.72
N TRP A 282 -37.43 16.07 -44.17
CA TRP A 282 -38.24 15.60 -43.04
C TRP A 282 -39.29 14.57 -43.45
N SER A 283 -39.84 14.64 -44.66
CA SER A 283 -40.69 13.58 -45.22
C SER A 283 -39.91 12.30 -45.51
N ARG A 284 -38.65 12.39 -45.98
CA ARG A 284 -37.80 11.19 -46.14
C ARG A 284 -37.61 10.46 -44.81
N GLU A 285 -37.39 11.20 -43.72
CA GLU A 285 -37.24 10.62 -42.37
C GLU A 285 -38.58 10.07 -41.80
N ALA A 286 -39.68 10.80 -41.98
CA ALA A 286 -40.99 10.43 -41.41
C ALA A 286 -41.75 9.36 -42.19
N LEU A 287 -41.63 9.36 -43.52
CA LEU A 287 -42.44 8.58 -44.47
C LEU A 287 -41.62 7.66 -45.39
N GLY A 288 -40.28 7.68 -45.27
CA GLY A 288 -39.37 6.91 -46.12
C GLY A 288 -39.17 7.47 -47.54
N ARG A 289 -39.84 8.59 -47.91
CA ARG A 289 -39.74 9.23 -49.23
C ARG A 289 -39.79 10.76 -49.13
N GLU A 290 -39.17 11.45 -50.07
CA GLU A 290 -39.38 12.89 -50.21
C GLU A 290 -40.77 13.20 -50.76
N VAL A 291 -41.35 14.30 -50.28
CA VAL A 291 -42.65 14.87 -50.64
C VAL A 291 -42.41 16.30 -51.14
N THR A 292 -43.12 16.74 -52.17
CA THR A 292 -43.02 18.14 -52.66
C THR A 292 -43.87 19.10 -51.82
N PRO A 293 -43.58 20.42 -51.80
CA PRO A 293 -44.41 21.39 -51.09
C PRO A 293 -45.88 21.37 -51.51
N GLU A 294 -46.18 21.09 -52.78
CA GLU A 294 -47.55 20.98 -53.31
C GLU A 294 -48.27 19.74 -52.76
N GLU A 295 -47.60 18.59 -52.75
CA GLU A 295 -48.14 17.34 -52.19
C GLU A 295 -48.35 17.46 -50.67
N PHE A 296 -47.42 18.11 -49.97
CA PHE A 296 -47.52 18.42 -48.54
C PHE A 296 -48.71 19.34 -48.23
N MET A 297 -48.93 20.40 -49.02
CA MET A 297 -50.05 21.31 -48.82
C MET A 297 -51.41 20.70 -49.19
N ALA A 298 -51.45 19.71 -50.09
CA ALA A 298 -52.67 19.02 -50.50
C ALA A 298 -53.15 17.94 -49.51
N ASN A 299 -52.32 17.53 -48.54
CA ASN A 299 -52.58 16.34 -47.72
C ASN A 299 -52.34 16.60 -46.21
N PRO A 300 -53.40 16.78 -45.40
CA PRO A 300 -53.30 16.94 -43.95
C PRO A 300 -52.54 15.82 -43.23
N GLN A 301 -52.74 14.55 -43.62
CA GLN A 301 -52.09 13.41 -42.98
C GLN A 301 -50.57 13.40 -43.17
N ILE A 302 -50.07 13.94 -44.28
CA ILE A 302 -48.64 14.12 -44.54
C ILE A 302 -48.06 15.22 -43.63
N GLN A 303 -48.76 16.35 -43.45
CA GLN A 303 -48.32 17.42 -42.54
C GLN A 303 -48.22 16.90 -41.09
N ASP A 304 -49.24 16.16 -40.67
CA ASP A 304 -49.33 15.47 -39.38
C ASP A 304 -48.20 14.48 -39.16
N ALA A 305 -47.96 13.55 -40.08
CA ALA A 305 -46.93 12.53 -39.91
C ALA A 305 -45.50 13.11 -39.86
N ILE A 306 -45.24 14.17 -40.65
CA ILE A 306 -43.94 14.87 -40.63
C ILE A 306 -43.78 15.66 -39.33
N PHE A 307 -44.82 16.35 -38.88
CA PHE A 307 -44.84 17.02 -37.58
C PHE A 307 -44.58 16.00 -36.46
N ASP A 308 -45.32 14.90 -36.42
CA ASP A 308 -45.25 13.93 -35.33
C ASP A 308 -43.87 13.32 -35.17
N HIS A 309 -43.29 12.87 -36.29
CA HIS A 309 -41.97 12.27 -36.30
C HIS A 309 -40.91 13.26 -35.77
N LYS A 310 -40.97 14.53 -36.19
CA LYS A 310 -39.97 15.54 -35.87
C LYS A 310 -40.16 16.16 -34.49
N PHE A 311 -41.38 16.59 -34.18
CA PHE A 311 -41.73 17.16 -32.89
C PHE A 311 -41.63 16.11 -31.77
N GLY A 312 -42.15 14.90 -31.98
CA GLY A 312 -42.01 13.78 -31.04
C GLY A 312 -40.54 13.38 -30.81
N GLY A 313 -39.70 13.46 -31.85
CA GLY A 313 -38.25 13.30 -31.74
C GLY A 313 -37.58 14.40 -30.87
N TYR A 314 -38.08 15.64 -30.92
CA TYR A 314 -37.63 16.71 -30.04
C TYR A 314 -38.16 16.58 -28.61
N VAL A 315 -39.41 16.15 -28.41
CA VAL A 315 -39.99 15.89 -27.07
C VAL A 315 -39.16 14.86 -26.32
N LYS A 316 -38.82 13.73 -26.97
CA LYS A 316 -37.93 12.69 -26.41
C LYS A 316 -36.53 13.18 -26.04
N ARG A 317 -36.07 14.30 -26.62
CA ARG A 317 -34.70 14.81 -26.45
C ARG A 317 -34.60 16.01 -25.51
N PHE A 318 -35.66 16.82 -25.41
CA PHE A 318 -35.64 18.12 -24.74
C PHE A 318 -36.86 18.39 -23.84
N GLY A 319 -37.79 17.43 -23.70
CA GLY A 319 -39.08 17.65 -23.06
C GLY A 319 -40.02 18.54 -23.91
N PRO A 320 -41.30 18.71 -23.52
CA PRO A 320 -42.30 19.42 -24.32
C PRO A 320 -41.94 20.90 -24.60
N GLU A 321 -41.51 21.67 -23.60
CA GLU A 321 -41.13 23.07 -23.82
C GLU A 321 -39.86 23.17 -24.69
N GLY A 322 -38.84 22.36 -24.41
CA GLY A 322 -37.62 22.31 -25.19
C GLY A 322 -37.88 21.89 -26.65
N ALA A 323 -38.87 21.04 -26.90
CA ALA A 323 -39.32 20.69 -28.23
C ALA A 323 -39.95 21.88 -28.98
N ALA A 324 -40.78 22.68 -28.31
CA ALA A 324 -41.32 23.91 -28.90
C ALA A 324 -40.23 24.96 -29.19
N GLN A 325 -39.24 25.10 -28.30
CA GLN A 325 -38.08 25.96 -28.56
C GLN A 325 -37.25 25.44 -29.75
N ALA A 326 -37.08 24.12 -29.88
CA ALA A 326 -36.39 23.48 -31.00
C ALA A 326 -37.19 23.59 -32.32
N TRP A 327 -38.52 23.58 -32.26
CA TRP A 327 -39.40 23.79 -33.42
C TRP A 327 -39.23 25.20 -33.99
N PHE A 328 -39.31 26.21 -33.13
CA PHE A 328 -39.25 27.63 -33.50
C PHE A 328 -37.85 28.10 -33.95
N ALA A 329 -36.79 27.66 -33.27
CA ALA A 329 -35.42 28.19 -33.47
C ALA A 329 -34.39 27.15 -33.92
N GLY A 330 -34.81 25.91 -34.16
CA GLY A 330 -33.94 24.76 -34.40
C GLY A 330 -33.31 24.21 -33.11
N PRO A 331 -32.82 22.95 -33.10
CA PRO A 331 -32.27 22.32 -31.89
C PRO A 331 -31.11 23.07 -31.22
N GLY A 332 -30.33 23.86 -31.97
CA GLY A 332 -29.26 24.70 -31.43
C GLY A 332 -29.73 26.00 -30.75
N GLY A 333 -31.04 26.28 -30.75
CA GLY A 333 -31.70 27.43 -30.12
C GLY A 333 -32.29 27.13 -28.74
N VAL A 334 -32.45 25.86 -28.36
CA VAL A 334 -32.99 25.45 -27.05
C VAL A 334 -32.18 26.07 -25.92
N GLY A 335 -32.85 26.64 -24.92
CA GLY A 335 -32.25 27.35 -23.79
C GLY A 335 -31.72 28.76 -24.10
N LYS A 336 -31.63 29.19 -25.37
CA LYS A 336 -31.15 30.54 -25.76
C LYS A 336 -32.33 31.53 -25.82
N THR A 337 -33.00 31.68 -24.68
CA THR A 337 -34.31 32.34 -24.53
C THR A 337 -34.38 33.77 -25.07
N SER A 338 -33.27 34.52 -25.08
CA SER A 338 -33.21 35.91 -25.56
C SER A 338 -33.06 36.09 -27.09
N ARG A 339 -32.81 35.00 -27.84
CA ARG A 339 -32.69 35.05 -29.31
C ARG A 339 -34.06 35.32 -29.94
N LYS A 340 -34.12 36.21 -30.94
CA LYS A 340 -35.37 36.61 -31.62
C LYS A 340 -35.45 36.14 -33.06
N ASP A 341 -36.67 35.98 -33.56
CA ASP A 341 -36.98 35.77 -34.98
C ASP A 341 -37.07 37.10 -35.76
N VAL A 342 -37.49 37.02 -37.03
CA VAL A 342 -37.66 38.17 -37.94
C VAL A 342 -38.83 39.07 -37.52
N LEU A 343 -39.77 38.56 -36.71
CA LEU A 343 -40.94 39.31 -36.21
C LEU A 343 -40.72 39.86 -34.78
N GLY A 344 -39.56 39.61 -34.17
CA GLY A 344 -39.17 40.12 -32.85
C GLY A 344 -39.59 39.25 -31.65
N THR A 345 -40.17 38.08 -31.89
CA THR A 345 -40.54 37.09 -30.86
C THR A 345 -39.30 36.34 -30.38
N ASP A 346 -39.10 36.27 -29.06
CA ASP A 346 -37.97 35.53 -28.46
C ASP A 346 -38.30 34.05 -28.20
N VAL A 347 -37.26 33.19 -28.24
CA VAL A 347 -37.40 31.74 -28.07
C VAL A 347 -38.07 31.36 -26.75
N GLY A 348 -37.78 32.09 -25.66
CA GLY A 348 -38.41 31.84 -24.36
C GLY A 348 -39.91 32.18 -24.37
N SER A 349 -40.29 33.27 -25.03
CA SER A 349 -41.70 33.66 -25.19
C SER A 349 -42.48 32.68 -26.07
N TYR A 350 -41.83 32.06 -27.06
CA TYR A 350 -42.45 31.00 -27.85
C TYR A 350 -42.68 29.73 -26.99
N GLY A 351 -41.66 29.26 -26.25
CA GLY A 351 -41.80 28.12 -25.33
C GLY A 351 -42.93 28.30 -24.32
N ARG A 352 -42.98 29.48 -23.66
CA ARG A 352 -44.07 29.84 -22.73
C ARG A 352 -45.46 29.88 -23.40
N ARG A 353 -45.56 30.31 -24.67
CA ARG A 353 -46.84 30.26 -25.42
C ARG A 353 -47.28 28.83 -25.67
N PHE A 354 -46.34 27.93 -26.03
CA PHE A 354 -46.63 26.51 -26.21
C PHE A 354 -47.09 25.84 -24.91
N VAL A 355 -46.38 26.05 -23.78
CA VAL A 355 -46.81 25.52 -22.48
C VAL A 355 -48.18 26.07 -22.07
N LYS A 356 -48.46 27.35 -22.34
CA LYS A 356 -49.79 27.95 -22.11
C LYS A 356 -50.88 27.38 -23.04
N ALA A 357 -50.55 27.02 -24.27
CA ALA A 357 -51.49 26.40 -25.21
C ALA A 357 -51.78 24.95 -24.80
N LEU A 358 -50.73 24.18 -24.49
CA LEU A 358 -50.82 22.81 -23.98
C LEU A 358 -51.59 22.76 -22.64
N GLY A 359 -51.40 23.76 -21.77
CA GLY A 359 -52.15 23.88 -20.52
C GLY A 359 -53.67 23.97 -20.70
N LYS A 360 -54.14 24.58 -21.79
CA LYS A 360 -55.58 24.60 -22.13
C LYS A 360 -56.13 23.26 -22.64
N VAL A 361 -55.26 22.37 -23.12
CA VAL A 361 -55.62 21.00 -23.50
C VAL A 361 -55.55 20.09 -22.26
N ALA A 362 -54.61 20.34 -21.35
CA ALA A 362 -54.50 19.65 -20.07
C ALA A 362 -55.56 20.05 -19.02
N GLU A 363 -56.23 21.20 -19.19
CA GLU A 363 -57.38 21.64 -18.37
C GLU A 363 -58.56 20.62 -18.41
N GLU A 364 -58.61 19.71 -19.39
CA GLU A 364 -59.61 18.64 -19.47
C GLU A 364 -59.29 17.41 -18.58
N SER A 365 -58.11 17.35 -17.94
CA SER A 365 -57.76 16.30 -16.97
C SER A 365 -57.44 16.90 -15.59
N GLU A 366 -58.44 16.93 -14.70
CA GLU A 366 -58.27 17.46 -13.34
C GLU A 366 -57.22 16.65 -12.53
N PRO A 367 -56.31 17.31 -11.78
CA PRO A 367 -55.42 16.64 -10.85
C PRO A 367 -56.17 16.15 -9.60
N ASP A 368 -55.54 15.25 -8.85
CA ASP A 368 -55.96 14.95 -7.47
C ASP A 368 -56.11 16.27 -6.68
N PRO A 369 -57.19 16.48 -5.90
CA PRO A 369 -57.45 17.73 -5.19
C PRO A 369 -56.26 18.26 -4.39
N ARG A 370 -55.43 17.37 -3.85
CA ARG A 370 -54.23 17.69 -3.05
C ARG A 370 -53.13 18.39 -3.86
N TYR A 371 -53.16 18.30 -5.19
CA TYR A 371 -52.26 19.00 -6.10
C TYR A 371 -52.95 20.13 -6.89
N SER A 372 -54.25 20.40 -6.67
CA SER A 372 -55.01 21.42 -7.39
C SER A 372 -54.46 22.85 -7.21
N SER A 373 -53.80 23.12 -6.09
CA SER A 373 -53.09 24.37 -5.79
C SER A 373 -51.84 24.60 -6.65
N LEU A 374 -51.29 23.54 -7.27
CA LEU A 374 -50.03 23.62 -8.01
C LEU A 374 -50.25 23.99 -9.48
N PRO A 375 -49.51 25.00 -10.00
CA PRO A 375 -49.51 25.28 -11.43
C PRO A 375 -48.95 24.10 -12.21
N LEU A 376 -49.42 23.93 -13.45
CA LEU A 376 -49.06 22.80 -14.32
C LEU A 376 -47.55 22.58 -14.43
N GLU A 377 -46.76 23.65 -14.51
CA GLU A 377 -45.29 23.61 -14.53
C GLU A 377 -44.69 22.85 -13.33
N LYS A 378 -45.23 23.07 -12.12
CA LYS A 378 -44.78 22.37 -10.90
C LYS A 378 -45.29 20.94 -10.81
N ARG A 379 -46.47 20.66 -11.37
CA ARG A 379 -46.98 19.28 -11.48
C ARG A 379 -46.16 18.44 -12.47
N LEU A 380 -45.69 19.04 -13.56
CA LEU A 380 -44.74 18.42 -14.50
C LEU A 380 -43.35 18.22 -13.87
N GLU A 381 -42.81 19.22 -13.18
CA GLU A 381 -41.52 19.09 -12.47
C GLU A 381 -41.53 17.96 -11.42
N LEU A 382 -42.63 17.82 -10.66
CA LEU A 382 -42.83 16.71 -9.73
C LEU A 382 -42.92 15.36 -10.46
N PHE A 383 -43.62 15.29 -11.59
CA PHE A 383 -43.71 14.07 -12.38
C PHE A 383 -42.32 13.60 -12.87
N ASP A 384 -41.55 14.50 -13.48
CA ASP A 384 -40.20 14.20 -13.97
C ASP A 384 -39.27 13.77 -12.82
N ARG A 385 -39.30 14.47 -11.68
CA ARG A 385 -38.55 14.07 -10.47
C ARG A 385 -38.93 12.65 -10.02
N THR A 386 -40.21 12.29 -10.09
CA THR A 386 -40.74 10.98 -9.66
C THR A 386 -40.31 9.86 -10.61
N GLN A 387 -40.33 10.08 -11.93
CA GLN A 387 -39.83 9.08 -12.89
C GLN A 387 -38.32 8.88 -12.76
N ASN A 388 -37.54 9.96 -12.68
CA ASN A 388 -36.08 9.88 -12.48
C ASN A 388 -35.71 9.16 -11.16
N ALA A 389 -36.53 9.31 -10.12
CA ALA A 389 -36.39 8.56 -8.86
C ALA A 389 -36.65 7.07 -9.04
N ALA A 390 -37.75 6.70 -9.73
CA ALA A 390 -38.07 5.31 -10.05
C ALA A 390 -36.99 4.62 -10.90
N GLU A 391 -36.36 5.34 -11.83
CA GLU A 391 -35.23 4.81 -12.62
C GLU A 391 -33.99 4.54 -11.75
N ARG A 392 -33.64 5.46 -10.83
CA ARG A 392 -32.55 5.22 -9.85
C ARG A 392 -32.85 4.03 -8.96
N GLY A 393 -34.08 3.90 -8.47
CA GLY A 393 -34.53 2.74 -7.68
C GLY A 393 -34.40 1.42 -8.45
N LYS A 394 -34.88 1.35 -9.70
CA LYS A 394 -34.71 0.18 -10.58
C LYS A 394 -33.23 -0.18 -10.80
N ALA A 395 -32.38 0.81 -11.04
CA ALA A 395 -30.94 0.61 -11.23
C ALA A 395 -30.28 0.08 -9.93
N ALA A 396 -30.63 0.62 -8.77
CA ALA A 396 -30.11 0.17 -7.47
C ALA A 396 -30.54 -1.27 -7.12
N ILE A 397 -31.81 -1.63 -7.38
CA ILE A 397 -32.32 -2.99 -7.20
C ILE A 397 -31.59 -3.97 -8.13
N SER A 398 -31.46 -3.63 -9.42
CA SER A 398 -30.74 -4.44 -10.41
C SER A 398 -29.27 -4.62 -10.06
N ALA A 399 -28.59 -3.55 -9.58
CA ALA A 399 -27.21 -3.61 -9.13
C ALA A 399 -27.04 -4.50 -7.88
N THR A 400 -27.96 -4.43 -6.91
CA THR A 400 -27.97 -5.30 -5.72
C THR A 400 -28.16 -6.76 -6.10
N LEU A 401 -29.15 -7.08 -6.96
CA LEU A 401 -29.38 -8.44 -7.43
C LEU A 401 -28.18 -8.99 -8.20
N LYS A 402 -27.56 -8.17 -9.06
CA LYS A 402 -26.34 -8.54 -9.78
C LYS A 402 -25.17 -8.77 -8.82
N ALA A 403 -24.97 -7.92 -7.81
CA ALA A 403 -23.90 -8.09 -6.84
C ALA A 403 -24.08 -9.37 -6.01
N GLN A 404 -25.31 -9.69 -5.58
CA GLN A 404 -25.63 -10.95 -4.90
C GLN A 404 -25.36 -12.17 -5.80
N TYR A 405 -25.78 -12.11 -7.07
CA TYR A 405 -25.53 -13.15 -8.05
C TYR A 405 -24.03 -13.38 -8.28
N ASP A 406 -23.28 -12.30 -8.52
CA ASP A 406 -21.83 -12.35 -8.79
C ASP A 406 -21.06 -12.84 -7.55
N GLN A 407 -21.46 -12.42 -6.33
CA GLN A 407 -20.88 -12.91 -5.07
C GLN A 407 -21.14 -14.41 -4.86
N HIS A 408 -22.36 -14.88 -5.16
CA HIS A 408 -22.72 -16.30 -5.05
C HIS A 408 -22.00 -17.17 -6.08
N LYS A 409 -21.88 -16.69 -7.33
CA LYS A 409 -21.04 -17.35 -8.34
C LYS A 409 -19.58 -17.42 -7.88
N GLY A 410 -19.03 -16.31 -7.39
CA GLY A 410 -17.65 -16.23 -6.92
C GLY A 410 -17.34 -17.13 -5.72
N SER A 411 -18.30 -17.38 -4.82
CA SER A 411 -18.10 -18.31 -3.71
C SER A 411 -18.00 -19.76 -4.18
N LEU A 412 -18.78 -20.14 -5.21
CA LEU A 412 -18.67 -21.45 -5.85
C LEU A 412 -17.39 -21.59 -6.70
N GLU A 413 -16.96 -20.53 -7.41
CA GLU A 413 -15.66 -20.50 -8.10
C GLU A 413 -14.50 -20.74 -7.12
N LEU A 414 -14.51 -20.04 -5.97
CA LEU A 414 -13.51 -20.23 -4.92
C LEU A 414 -13.59 -21.64 -4.31
N GLY A 415 -14.79 -22.12 -3.99
CA GLY A 415 -15.01 -23.45 -3.42
C GLY A 415 -14.58 -24.61 -4.33
N ILE A 416 -14.57 -24.39 -5.64
CA ILE A 416 -14.00 -25.34 -6.62
C ILE A 416 -12.47 -25.35 -6.55
N GLU A 417 -11.82 -24.19 -6.38
CA GLU A 417 -10.36 -24.06 -6.31
C GLU A 417 -9.80 -24.58 -4.96
N THR A 418 -10.51 -24.35 -3.85
CA THR A 418 -10.14 -24.87 -2.53
C THR A 418 -10.50 -26.35 -2.34
N GLY A 419 -11.48 -26.86 -3.10
CA GLY A 419 -12.01 -28.21 -2.97
C GLY A 419 -13.15 -28.36 -1.96
N ASP A 420 -13.69 -27.25 -1.43
CA ASP A 420 -14.87 -27.23 -0.55
C ASP A 420 -16.16 -27.65 -1.28
N VAL A 421 -16.25 -27.43 -2.60
CA VAL A 421 -17.32 -27.98 -3.43
C VAL A 421 -17.08 -29.48 -3.60
N ALA A 422 -17.83 -30.29 -2.85
CA ALA A 422 -17.61 -31.73 -2.81
C ALA A 422 -18.06 -32.48 -4.07
N SER A 423 -19.01 -31.95 -4.86
CA SER A 423 -19.59 -32.68 -6.01
C SER A 423 -20.17 -31.76 -7.09
N GLU A 424 -20.30 -32.29 -8.31
CA GLU A 424 -21.05 -31.65 -9.41
C GLU A 424 -22.53 -31.37 -9.05
N LEU A 425 -23.12 -32.19 -8.18
CA LEU A 425 -24.52 -32.06 -7.79
C LEU A 425 -24.80 -30.72 -7.10
N THR A 426 -23.84 -30.21 -6.32
CA THR A 426 -23.89 -28.90 -5.67
C THR A 426 -24.04 -27.75 -6.68
N ILE A 427 -23.42 -27.86 -7.86
CA ILE A 427 -23.51 -26.86 -8.93
C ILE A 427 -24.80 -27.03 -9.74
N LEU A 428 -25.20 -28.28 -10.01
CA LEU A 428 -26.40 -28.60 -10.78
C LEU A 428 -27.69 -28.16 -10.07
N GLN A 429 -27.78 -28.42 -8.76
CA GLN A 429 -28.95 -28.12 -7.93
C GLN A 429 -29.06 -26.65 -7.50
N ASP A 430 -28.10 -25.80 -7.87
CA ASP A 430 -28.11 -24.39 -7.50
C ASP A 430 -29.30 -23.64 -8.14
N GLU A 431 -30.17 -23.01 -7.34
CA GLU A 431 -31.35 -22.30 -7.85
C GLU A 431 -31.07 -20.86 -8.31
N ILE A 432 -29.89 -20.30 -7.98
CA ILE A 432 -29.53 -18.91 -8.26
C ILE A 432 -28.82 -18.81 -9.61
N LEU A 433 -27.94 -19.76 -9.94
CA LEU A 433 -27.12 -19.72 -11.15
C LEU A 433 -27.90 -20.04 -12.43
N SER A 434 -27.54 -19.33 -13.51
CA SER A 434 -27.97 -19.66 -14.87
C SER A 434 -27.29 -20.92 -15.40
N ASP A 435 -27.96 -21.64 -16.30
CA ASP A 435 -27.44 -22.88 -16.90
C ASP A 435 -26.08 -22.71 -17.60
N ALA A 436 -25.86 -21.54 -18.22
CA ALA A 436 -24.57 -21.20 -18.83
C ALA A 436 -23.44 -21.15 -17.77
N HIS A 437 -23.68 -20.46 -16.65
CA HIS A 437 -22.71 -20.38 -15.57
C HIS A 437 -22.54 -21.72 -14.84
N LYS A 438 -23.60 -22.53 -14.70
CA LYS A 438 -23.47 -23.91 -14.21
C LYS A 438 -22.55 -24.74 -15.10
N ALA A 439 -22.68 -24.64 -16.42
CA ALA A 439 -21.82 -25.34 -17.37
C ALA A 439 -20.34 -24.92 -17.26
N ASP A 440 -20.07 -23.62 -17.11
CA ASP A 440 -18.72 -23.09 -16.87
C ASP A 440 -18.12 -23.64 -15.56
N LEU A 441 -18.87 -23.59 -14.45
CA LEU A 441 -18.42 -24.09 -13.15
C LEU A 441 -18.21 -25.60 -13.16
N LEU A 442 -19.07 -26.38 -13.82
CA LEU A 442 -18.88 -27.82 -13.98
C LEU A 442 -17.61 -28.16 -14.76
N LYS A 443 -17.27 -27.37 -15.79
CA LYS A 443 -16.01 -27.53 -16.53
C LYS A 443 -14.80 -27.24 -15.63
N SER A 444 -14.84 -26.15 -14.85
CA SER A 444 -13.79 -25.82 -13.89
C SER A 444 -13.65 -26.89 -12.81
N TYR A 445 -14.76 -27.35 -12.23
CA TYR A 445 -14.80 -28.42 -11.23
C TYR A 445 -14.19 -29.72 -11.76
N ARG A 446 -14.61 -30.19 -12.95
CA ARG A 446 -14.05 -31.40 -13.57
C ARG A 446 -12.56 -31.29 -13.78
N SER A 447 -12.08 -30.16 -14.33
CA SER A 447 -10.65 -29.91 -14.55
C SER A 447 -9.85 -29.92 -13.23
N LYS A 448 -10.36 -29.28 -12.18
CA LYS A 448 -9.71 -29.21 -10.87
C LYS A 448 -9.75 -30.54 -10.12
N ASN A 449 -10.83 -31.30 -10.27
CA ASN A 449 -10.96 -32.63 -9.69
C ASN A 449 -10.05 -33.65 -10.40
N GLU A 450 -9.90 -33.57 -11.73
CA GLU A 450 -8.91 -34.37 -12.48
C GLU A 450 -7.48 -34.04 -12.03
N GLU A 451 -7.14 -32.74 -11.87
CA GLU A 451 -5.84 -32.30 -11.34
C GLU A 451 -5.57 -32.85 -9.93
N ARG A 452 -6.56 -32.79 -9.02
CA ARG A 452 -6.46 -33.34 -7.66
C ARG A 452 -6.27 -34.85 -7.65
N ILE A 453 -7.04 -35.60 -8.44
CA ILE A 453 -6.92 -37.06 -8.55
C ILE A 453 -5.54 -37.45 -9.11
N ALA A 454 -5.10 -36.78 -10.18
CA ALA A 454 -3.77 -37.02 -10.77
C ALA A 454 -2.63 -36.69 -9.80
N THR A 455 -2.78 -35.63 -8.99
CA THR A 455 -1.78 -35.25 -7.97
C THR A 455 -1.73 -36.28 -6.84
N ALA A 456 -2.88 -36.78 -6.37
CA ALA A 456 -2.93 -37.81 -5.32
C ALA A 456 -2.35 -39.15 -5.79
N ASP A 457 -2.66 -39.58 -7.02
CA ASP A 457 -2.06 -40.76 -7.66
C ASP A 457 -0.55 -40.62 -7.86
N ALA A 458 -0.08 -39.44 -8.29
CA ALA A 458 1.35 -39.15 -8.42
C ALA A 458 2.09 -39.13 -7.08
N LEU A 459 1.45 -38.62 -6.02
CA LEU A 459 2.00 -38.62 -4.66
C LEU A 459 2.15 -40.06 -4.13
N ALA A 460 1.10 -40.87 -4.24
CA ALA A 460 1.15 -42.29 -3.85
C ALA A 460 2.22 -43.07 -4.64
N LYS A 461 2.41 -42.76 -5.94
CA LYS A 461 3.49 -43.34 -6.75
C LYS A 461 4.86 -42.87 -6.32
N PHE A 462 5.02 -41.61 -5.89
CA PHE A 462 6.28 -41.08 -5.38
C PHE A 462 6.69 -41.75 -4.06
N GLU A 463 5.76 -41.87 -3.12
CA GLU A 463 5.96 -42.60 -1.85
C GLU A 463 6.32 -44.08 -2.09
N ALA A 464 5.77 -44.69 -3.14
CA ALA A 464 6.08 -46.06 -3.55
C ALA A 464 7.39 -46.20 -4.38
N GLY A 465 8.14 -45.13 -4.64
CA GLY A 465 9.35 -45.16 -5.48
C GLY A 465 9.10 -45.41 -6.98
N ALA A 466 7.86 -45.21 -7.42
CA ALA A 466 7.34 -45.61 -8.72
C ALA A 466 6.87 -44.43 -9.59
N LEU A 467 7.10 -43.17 -9.17
CA LEU A 467 6.70 -42.01 -9.97
C LEU A 467 7.56 -41.92 -11.24
N ARG A 468 6.90 -41.92 -12.41
CA ARG A 468 7.52 -41.75 -13.72
C ARG A 468 6.76 -40.68 -14.50
N VAL A 469 7.51 -39.76 -15.10
CA VAL A 469 7.01 -38.69 -15.97
C VAL A 469 7.92 -38.55 -17.18
N ASP A 470 7.44 -37.93 -18.25
CA ASP A 470 8.32 -37.42 -19.30
C ASP A 470 8.94 -36.09 -18.80
N PRO A 471 10.27 -35.97 -18.70
CA PRO A 471 10.92 -34.76 -18.18
C PRO A 471 10.95 -33.58 -19.17
N TYR A 472 10.55 -33.79 -20.43
CA TYR A 472 10.48 -32.75 -21.45
C TYR A 472 9.06 -32.18 -21.59
N ASP A 473 8.03 -33.00 -21.35
CA ASP A 473 6.63 -32.58 -21.42
C ASP A 473 6.18 -31.67 -20.26
N SER A 474 5.22 -30.80 -20.56
CA SER A 474 4.59 -29.88 -19.59
C SER A 474 3.72 -30.59 -18.55
N LYS A 475 3.00 -31.66 -18.90
CA LYS A 475 2.18 -32.41 -17.92
C LYS A 475 3.09 -33.08 -16.90
N GLY A 476 4.19 -33.69 -17.35
CA GLY A 476 5.20 -34.30 -16.46
C GLY A 476 5.82 -33.29 -15.47
N LYS A 477 6.20 -32.11 -15.96
CA LYS A 477 6.72 -31.00 -15.13
C LYS A 477 5.70 -30.52 -14.10
N ASN A 478 4.45 -30.31 -14.51
CA ASN A 478 3.37 -29.88 -13.60
C ASN A 478 3.05 -30.95 -12.54
N THR A 479 3.05 -32.24 -12.89
CA THR A 479 2.88 -33.34 -11.93
C THR A 479 3.97 -33.28 -10.84
N VAL A 480 5.22 -33.05 -11.23
CA VAL A 480 6.33 -32.90 -10.28
C VAL A 480 6.20 -31.67 -9.39
N ASP A 481 5.76 -30.53 -9.94
CA ASP A 481 5.53 -29.33 -9.15
C ASP A 481 4.39 -29.49 -8.14
N ASN A 482 3.30 -30.16 -8.53
CA ASN A 482 2.18 -30.46 -7.63
C ASN A 482 2.58 -31.45 -6.53
N VAL A 483 3.32 -32.54 -6.85
CA VAL A 483 3.84 -33.47 -5.83
C VAL A 483 4.76 -32.76 -4.83
N PHE A 484 5.72 -31.95 -5.32
CA PHE A 484 6.61 -31.20 -4.42
C PHE A 484 5.84 -30.17 -3.57
N LYS A 485 4.82 -29.51 -4.12
CA LYS A 485 3.96 -28.56 -3.40
C LYS A 485 3.16 -29.22 -2.28
N GLU A 486 2.64 -30.43 -2.50
CA GLU A 486 1.95 -31.17 -1.43
C GLU A 486 2.92 -31.67 -0.35
N MET A 487 4.08 -32.23 -0.74
CA MET A 487 5.12 -32.62 0.22
C MET A 487 5.63 -31.42 1.04
N ALA A 488 5.78 -30.24 0.44
CA ALA A 488 6.24 -29.04 1.14
C ALA A 488 5.28 -28.49 2.20
N LYS A 489 4.05 -29.03 2.32
CA LYS A 489 3.12 -28.73 3.43
C LYS A 489 3.37 -29.60 4.66
N THR A 490 3.99 -30.77 4.50
CA THR A 490 4.12 -31.80 5.54
C THR A 490 5.58 -32.08 5.93
N VAL A 491 6.51 -31.88 5.00
CA VAL A 491 7.95 -32.09 5.18
C VAL A 491 8.60 -30.83 5.79
N PRO A 492 9.45 -30.97 6.83
CA PRO A 492 10.23 -29.85 7.38
C PRO A 492 11.13 -29.17 6.34
N VAL A 493 11.44 -27.89 6.53
CA VAL A 493 12.19 -27.07 5.54
C VAL A 493 13.58 -27.64 5.27
N GLU A 494 14.21 -28.20 6.30
CA GLU A 494 15.49 -28.90 6.26
C GLU A 494 15.50 -30.14 5.34
N ASP A 495 14.36 -30.81 5.17
CA ASP A 495 14.20 -32.04 4.38
C ASP A 495 13.63 -31.78 2.96
N LEU A 496 13.27 -30.54 2.62
CA LEU A 496 12.81 -30.19 1.27
C LEU A 496 13.88 -30.42 0.20
N GLN A 497 15.16 -30.27 0.59
CA GLN A 497 16.29 -30.48 -0.31
C GLN A 497 16.46 -31.97 -0.68
N SER A 498 16.44 -32.87 0.30
CA SER A 498 16.52 -34.31 0.07
C SER A 498 15.28 -34.82 -0.68
N THR A 499 14.11 -34.25 -0.39
CA THR A 499 12.87 -34.49 -1.13
C THR A 499 13.01 -34.09 -2.60
N ALA A 500 13.57 -32.90 -2.91
CA ALA A 500 13.80 -32.47 -4.29
C ALA A 500 14.82 -33.37 -5.02
N GLU A 501 15.88 -33.80 -4.34
CA GLU A 501 16.87 -34.73 -4.89
C GLU A 501 16.26 -36.11 -5.21
N GLU A 502 15.35 -36.63 -4.37
CA GLU A 502 14.66 -37.89 -4.61
C GLU A 502 13.61 -37.79 -5.73
N ILE A 503 12.87 -36.67 -5.82
CA ILE A 503 12.00 -36.38 -6.96
C ILE A 503 12.81 -36.38 -8.26
N VAL A 504 13.97 -35.71 -8.30
CA VAL A 504 14.86 -35.73 -9.49
C VAL A 504 15.32 -37.15 -9.81
N ARG A 505 15.65 -37.97 -8.80
CA ARG A 505 16.07 -39.36 -8.99
C ARG A 505 14.99 -40.23 -9.65
N GLN A 506 13.72 -40.04 -9.29
CA GLN A 506 12.62 -40.81 -9.87
C GLN A 506 12.17 -40.28 -11.25
N THR A 507 12.21 -38.96 -11.44
CA THR A 507 11.52 -38.26 -12.54
C THR A 507 12.43 -37.59 -13.58
N GLY A 508 13.69 -37.29 -13.24
CA GLY A 508 14.56 -36.44 -14.05
C GLY A 508 14.13 -34.96 -14.10
N VAL A 509 13.21 -34.52 -13.24
CA VAL A 509 12.69 -33.14 -13.23
C VAL A 509 12.95 -32.50 -11.87
N VAL A 510 13.63 -31.35 -11.88
CA VAL A 510 13.78 -30.50 -10.69
C VAL A 510 12.44 -29.78 -10.42
N PRO A 511 11.88 -29.76 -9.20
CA PRO A 511 10.73 -28.92 -8.86
C PRO A 511 11.02 -27.42 -9.10
N GLN A 512 10.10 -26.71 -9.75
CA GLN A 512 10.30 -25.29 -10.12
C GLN A 512 10.49 -24.40 -8.89
N ALA A 513 9.81 -24.71 -7.78
CA ALA A 513 9.99 -24.01 -6.51
C ALA A 513 11.42 -24.15 -5.96
N ALA A 514 11.99 -25.36 -6.01
CA ALA A 514 13.38 -25.62 -5.61
C ALA A 514 14.36 -24.89 -6.54
N LEU A 515 14.17 -24.97 -7.86
CA LEU A 515 14.99 -24.25 -8.84
C LEU A 515 14.95 -22.73 -8.63
N ASN A 516 13.78 -22.17 -8.34
CA ASN A 516 13.60 -20.74 -8.08
C ASN A 516 14.30 -20.31 -6.77
N ALA A 517 14.24 -21.13 -5.72
CA ALA A 517 14.96 -20.87 -4.47
C ALA A 517 16.49 -20.87 -4.69
N ILE A 518 17.00 -21.85 -5.43
CA ILE A 518 18.41 -21.92 -5.82
C ILE A 518 18.82 -20.69 -6.64
N ARG A 519 18.02 -20.33 -7.65
CA ARG A 519 18.28 -19.16 -8.49
C ARG A 519 18.31 -17.86 -7.67
N GLY A 520 17.38 -17.67 -6.74
CA GLY A 520 17.39 -16.53 -5.82
C GLY A 520 18.65 -16.49 -4.93
N GLY A 521 19.06 -17.62 -4.37
CA GLY A 521 20.30 -17.72 -3.58
C GLY A 521 21.58 -17.48 -4.39
N LEU A 522 21.64 -17.98 -5.63
CA LEU A 522 22.73 -17.69 -6.59
C LEU A 522 22.75 -16.22 -7.04
N GLU A 523 21.58 -15.56 -7.08
CA GLU A 523 21.45 -14.15 -7.43
C GLU A 523 21.84 -13.20 -6.27
N SER A 524 21.84 -13.69 -5.02
CA SER A 524 22.22 -12.94 -3.81
C SER A 524 23.62 -12.33 -3.86
N GLN A 525 23.87 -11.37 -2.96
CA GLN A 525 25.21 -10.82 -2.67
C GLN A 525 25.86 -11.48 -1.44
N ASN A 526 25.11 -12.29 -0.68
CA ASN A 526 25.63 -13.00 0.49
C ASN A 526 26.36 -14.27 0.08
N ILE A 527 27.66 -14.35 0.36
CA ILE A 527 28.53 -15.49 0.03
C ILE A 527 27.97 -16.81 0.59
N ALA A 528 27.35 -16.80 1.78
CA ALA A 528 26.80 -18.01 2.39
C ALA A 528 25.54 -18.52 1.66
N GLU A 529 24.69 -17.61 1.17
CA GLU A 529 23.50 -17.97 0.38
C GLU A 529 23.89 -18.49 -1.00
N VAL A 530 24.87 -17.84 -1.65
CA VAL A 530 25.42 -18.30 -2.93
C VAL A 530 26.09 -19.67 -2.78
N ALA A 531 26.83 -19.90 -1.69
CA ALA A 531 27.44 -21.20 -1.39
C ALA A 531 26.39 -22.30 -1.19
N ALA A 532 25.36 -22.04 -0.35
CA ALA A 532 24.29 -23.00 -0.10
C ALA A 532 23.48 -23.32 -1.36
N ALA A 533 23.18 -22.31 -2.17
CA ALA A 533 22.46 -22.48 -3.43
C ALA A 533 23.29 -23.22 -4.49
N ALA A 534 24.57 -22.89 -4.65
CA ALA A 534 25.47 -23.58 -5.58
C ALA A 534 25.71 -25.04 -5.15
N GLN A 535 25.83 -25.32 -3.85
CA GLN A 535 25.86 -26.69 -3.33
C GLN A 535 24.55 -27.46 -3.59
N SER A 536 23.40 -26.81 -3.45
CA SER A 536 22.10 -27.41 -3.79
C SER A 536 22.01 -27.74 -5.28
N ALA A 537 22.40 -26.81 -6.14
CA ALA A 537 22.49 -27.01 -7.59
C ALA A 537 23.43 -28.18 -7.93
N GLN A 538 24.63 -28.21 -7.33
CA GLN A 538 25.62 -29.27 -7.53
C GLN A 538 25.07 -30.65 -7.12
N ARG A 539 24.33 -30.76 -6.01
CA ARG A 539 23.73 -32.03 -5.60
C ARG A 539 22.66 -32.50 -6.58
N LEU A 540 21.78 -31.62 -7.06
CA LEU A 540 20.78 -31.96 -8.08
C LEU A 540 21.43 -32.38 -9.40
N ALA A 541 22.47 -31.66 -9.86
CA ALA A 541 23.27 -32.00 -11.02
C ALA A 541 24.03 -33.33 -10.87
N SER A 542 24.41 -33.72 -9.65
CA SER A 542 25.05 -35.01 -9.38
C SER A 542 24.07 -36.21 -9.42
N VAL A 543 22.77 -35.97 -9.23
CA VAL A 543 21.72 -36.99 -9.42
C VAL A 543 21.40 -37.16 -10.90
N ASP A 544 21.23 -36.06 -11.65
CA ASP A 544 21.05 -36.05 -13.10
C ASP A 544 21.69 -34.79 -13.70
N PRO A 545 22.80 -34.93 -14.47
CA PRO A 545 23.56 -33.79 -15.00
C PRO A 545 22.81 -32.84 -15.94
N ALA A 546 21.61 -33.18 -16.41
CA ALA A 546 20.80 -32.32 -17.25
C ALA A 546 19.50 -31.84 -16.58
N ALA A 547 19.14 -32.33 -15.39
CA ALA A 547 17.83 -32.08 -14.80
C ALA A 547 17.57 -30.59 -14.46
N LEU A 548 18.59 -29.81 -14.09
CA LEU A 548 18.45 -28.36 -13.93
C LEU A 548 18.13 -27.70 -15.28
N SER A 549 18.90 -28.04 -16.33
CA SER A 549 18.75 -27.45 -17.68
C SER A 549 17.43 -27.79 -18.39
N ARG A 550 16.68 -28.82 -17.95
CA ARG A 550 15.35 -29.17 -18.51
C ARG A 550 14.22 -28.21 -18.07
N ARG A 551 14.49 -27.30 -17.14
CA ARG A 551 13.55 -26.30 -16.61
C ARG A 551 13.85 -24.89 -17.11
N ASP A 552 12.80 -24.08 -17.15
CA ASP A 552 12.90 -22.67 -17.52
C ASP A 552 13.72 -21.89 -16.47
N GLY A 553 14.69 -21.11 -16.96
CA GLY A 553 15.70 -20.44 -16.13
C GLY A 553 16.80 -21.37 -15.57
N GLY A 554 16.72 -22.68 -15.81
CA GLY A 554 17.62 -23.67 -15.20
C GLY A 554 19.02 -23.74 -15.80
N LYS A 555 19.24 -23.25 -17.02
CA LYS A 555 20.58 -23.25 -17.66
C LYS A 555 21.62 -22.47 -16.86
N ALA A 556 21.26 -21.29 -16.36
CA ALA A 556 22.17 -20.48 -15.52
C ALA A 556 22.46 -21.15 -14.16
N VAL A 557 21.50 -21.93 -13.64
CA VAL A 557 21.68 -22.71 -12.41
C VAL A 557 22.59 -23.92 -12.66
N GLN A 558 22.48 -24.58 -13.82
CA GLN A 558 23.42 -25.61 -14.26
C GLN A 558 24.84 -25.04 -14.41
N ASP A 559 25.00 -23.91 -15.10
CA ASP A 559 26.32 -23.30 -15.31
C ASP A 559 26.98 -22.93 -13.98
N ALA A 560 26.21 -22.39 -13.02
CA ALA A 560 26.70 -22.13 -11.67
C ALA A 560 27.04 -23.42 -10.89
N ALA A 561 26.30 -24.52 -11.08
CA ALA A 561 26.60 -25.81 -10.47
C ALA A 561 27.91 -26.41 -11.02
N ASP A 562 28.11 -26.31 -12.34
CA ASP A 562 29.26 -26.83 -13.05
C ASP A 562 30.53 -26.02 -12.69
N ASP A 563 30.45 -24.68 -12.70
CA ASP A 563 31.53 -23.79 -12.26
C ASP A 563 31.86 -23.99 -10.77
N PHE A 564 30.86 -24.10 -9.90
CA PHE A 564 31.08 -24.39 -8.49
C PHE A 564 31.75 -25.75 -8.27
N SER A 565 31.32 -26.78 -9.02
CA SER A 565 31.93 -28.10 -9.00
C SER A 565 33.39 -28.03 -9.46
N TYR A 566 33.69 -27.28 -10.52
CA TYR A 566 35.06 -27.02 -10.96
C TYR A 566 35.90 -26.33 -9.88
N PHE A 567 35.39 -25.27 -9.26
CA PHE A 567 36.09 -24.55 -8.19
C PHE A 567 36.38 -25.43 -6.96
N VAL A 568 35.39 -26.18 -6.47
CA VAL A 568 35.52 -27.01 -5.26
C VAL A 568 36.32 -28.28 -5.50
N ASN A 569 36.13 -28.95 -6.65
CA ASN A 569 36.72 -30.26 -6.92
C ASN A 569 38.04 -30.16 -7.69
N ARG A 570 38.15 -29.25 -8.67
CA ARG A 570 39.34 -29.13 -9.54
C ARG A 570 40.35 -28.08 -9.07
N LEU A 571 39.89 -26.91 -8.60
CA LEU A 571 40.77 -25.89 -8.00
C LEU A 571 40.97 -26.07 -6.49
N ASN A 572 40.32 -27.09 -5.91
CA ASN A 572 40.29 -27.44 -4.48
C ASN A 572 39.98 -26.27 -3.54
N LEU A 573 39.12 -25.33 -3.98
CA LEU A 573 38.66 -24.20 -3.17
C LEU A 573 37.66 -24.66 -2.09
N SER A 574 37.50 -23.85 -1.04
CA SER A 574 36.38 -24.03 -0.10
C SER A 574 35.05 -23.63 -0.75
N PRO A 575 33.89 -24.10 -0.24
CA PRO A 575 32.57 -23.68 -0.74
C PRO A 575 32.39 -22.16 -0.77
N GLU A 576 32.88 -21.44 0.24
CA GLU A 576 32.78 -19.99 0.37
C GLU A 576 33.69 -19.28 -0.65
N GLN A 577 34.89 -19.83 -0.88
CA GLN A 577 35.81 -19.33 -1.90
C GLN A 577 35.28 -19.56 -3.32
N ALA A 578 34.62 -20.69 -3.57
CA ALA A 578 33.95 -21.00 -4.83
C ALA A 578 32.72 -20.11 -5.05
N ALA A 579 31.91 -19.88 -4.02
CA ALA A 579 30.79 -18.93 -4.06
C ALA A 579 31.26 -17.49 -4.34
N GLN A 580 32.39 -17.07 -3.75
CA GLN A 580 33.00 -15.79 -4.11
C GLN A 580 33.45 -15.75 -5.57
N ARG A 581 33.85 -16.87 -6.19
CA ARG A 581 34.15 -16.89 -7.63
C ARG A 581 32.91 -16.74 -8.50
N LEU A 582 31.81 -17.39 -8.15
CA LEU A 582 30.52 -17.20 -8.83
C LEU A 582 30.06 -15.73 -8.76
N LEU A 583 30.21 -15.10 -7.59
CA LEU A 583 29.96 -13.66 -7.42
C LEU A 583 30.89 -12.81 -8.29
N ASP A 584 32.19 -13.10 -8.27
CA ASP A 584 33.20 -12.40 -9.07
C ASP A 584 32.98 -12.55 -10.58
N GLN A 585 32.49 -13.70 -11.05
CA GLN A 585 32.11 -13.93 -12.44
C GLN A 585 30.88 -13.12 -12.87
N ARG A 586 30.02 -12.72 -11.93
CA ARG A 586 28.84 -11.86 -12.18
C ARG A 586 29.17 -10.37 -12.17
N ASP A 587 30.33 -9.97 -11.64
CA ASP A 587 30.79 -8.57 -11.60
C ASP A 587 31.18 -8.06 -13.02
N PRO A 588 30.48 -7.05 -13.58
CA PRO A 588 30.74 -6.56 -14.93
C PRO A 588 32.13 -5.94 -15.11
N GLN A 589 32.76 -5.44 -14.05
CA GLN A 589 34.11 -4.91 -14.12
C GLN A 589 35.11 -6.07 -14.18
N LYS A 590 34.99 -7.05 -13.28
CA LYS A 590 35.86 -8.25 -13.31
C LYS A 590 35.72 -9.02 -14.62
N GLN A 591 34.52 -9.11 -15.20
CA GLN A 591 34.32 -9.68 -16.55
C GLN A 591 35.13 -8.94 -17.62
N ARG A 592 35.13 -7.59 -17.60
CA ARG A 592 35.91 -6.77 -18.55
C ARG A 592 37.41 -6.97 -18.37
N ASP A 593 37.88 -6.95 -17.12
CA ASP A 593 39.29 -7.14 -16.80
C ASP A 593 39.76 -8.55 -17.22
N ARG A 594 38.96 -9.58 -16.93
CA ARG A 594 39.23 -10.97 -17.34
C ARG A 594 39.31 -11.13 -18.86
N LYS A 595 38.42 -10.46 -19.60
CA LYS A 595 38.42 -10.46 -21.07
C LYS A 595 39.60 -9.69 -21.67
N ALA A 596 40.07 -8.63 -21.01
CA ALA A 596 41.27 -7.91 -21.44
C ALA A 596 42.55 -8.75 -21.29
N LEU A 597 42.59 -9.64 -20.28
CA LEU A 597 43.69 -10.57 -20.02
C LEU A 597 43.61 -11.87 -20.84
N GLU A 598 42.51 -12.14 -21.55
CA GLU A 598 42.27 -13.40 -22.27
C GLU A 598 43.35 -13.77 -23.34
N PRO A 599 43.98 -12.83 -24.06
CA PRO A 599 45.11 -13.16 -24.92
C PRO A 599 46.37 -13.53 -24.12
N LEU A 600 46.70 -12.73 -23.10
CA LEU A 600 47.91 -12.90 -22.30
C LEU A 600 47.90 -14.21 -21.50
N VAL A 601 46.73 -14.61 -20.97
CA VAL A 601 46.61 -15.89 -20.26
C VAL A 601 46.77 -17.08 -21.19
N LYS A 602 46.36 -16.99 -22.48
CA LYS A 602 46.55 -18.09 -23.44
C LYS A 602 48.02 -18.32 -23.74
N ASP A 603 48.79 -17.25 -23.89
CA ASP A 603 50.24 -17.32 -24.08
C ASP A 603 50.93 -17.87 -22.80
N PHE A 604 50.59 -17.31 -21.62
CA PHE A 604 51.07 -17.75 -20.31
C PHE A 604 50.79 -19.24 -20.00
N ILE A 605 49.63 -19.76 -20.42
CA ILE A 605 49.24 -21.16 -20.26
C ILE A 605 49.95 -22.05 -21.27
N LYS A 606 50.14 -21.59 -22.51
CA LYS A 606 50.89 -22.32 -23.54
C LYS A 606 52.34 -22.54 -23.14
N GLU A 607 53.00 -21.52 -22.58
CA GLU A 607 54.37 -21.63 -22.05
C GLU A 607 54.51 -22.68 -20.95
N ARG A 608 53.44 -22.95 -20.18
CA ARG A 608 53.41 -23.90 -19.06
C ARG A 608 53.13 -25.35 -19.44
N GLN A 609 52.81 -25.64 -20.70
CA GLN A 609 52.54 -27.01 -21.12
C GLN A 609 53.80 -27.89 -21.04
N ASP A 610 54.97 -27.27 -21.19
CA ASP A 610 56.29 -27.91 -21.14
C ASP A 610 57.02 -27.72 -19.78
N ASP A 611 56.36 -27.16 -18.75
CA ASP A 611 56.96 -26.97 -17.41
C ASP A 611 57.37 -28.33 -16.79
N ASP A 612 58.63 -28.46 -16.37
CA ASP A 612 59.09 -29.60 -15.57
C ASP A 612 58.54 -29.53 -14.14
N LEU A 613 57.34 -30.07 -13.94
CA LEU A 613 56.75 -30.18 -12.61
C LEU A 613 57.61 -30.96 -11.62
N ALA A 614 58.49 -31.86 -12.07
CA ALA A 614 59.32 -32.64 -11.16
C ALA A 614 60.36 -31.76 -10.45
N SER A 615 60.88 -30.73 -11.15
CA SER A 615 61.74 -29.70 -10.55
C SER A 615 61.07 -28.91 -9.43
N ILE A 616 59.74 -28.69 -9.49
CA ILE A 616 58.99 -27.97 -8.46
C ILE A 616 59.08 -28.71 -7.11
N PHE A 617 59.10 -30.05 -7.14
CA PHE A 617 59.14 -30.92 -5.97
C PHE A 617 60.52 -31.52 -5.69
N ASP A 618 61.59 -31.05 -6.33
CA ASP A 618 62.93 -31.43 -5.93
C ASP A 618 63.37 -30.69 -4.65
N GLU A 619 63.96 -31.45 -3.73
CA GLU A 619 64.54 -30.98 -2.47
C GLU A 619 66.07 -31.14 -2.48
N SER A 620 66.68 -31.44 -3.63
CA SER A 620 68.12 -31.61 -3.75
C SER A 620 68.85 -30.26 -3.81
N PHE A 621 69.79 -30.04 -2.89
CA PHE A 621 70.51 -28.77 -2.75
C PHE A 621 71.47 -28.43 -3.92
N ALA A 622 71.66 -29.34 -4.89
CA ALA A 622 72.56 -29.12 -6.04
C ALA A 622 72.37 -30.09 -7.24
N GLY A 623 71.21 -30.77 -7.37
CA GLY A 623 70.96 -31.69 -8.51
C GLY A 623 71.61 -33.08 -8.42
N TRP A 624 72.01 -33.54 -7.22
CA TRP A 624 72.71 -34.83 -7.02
C TRP A 624 71.76 -36.01 -6.74
N ARG A 625 70.44 -35.83 -6.85
CA ARG A 625 69.42 -36.87 -6.62
C ARG A 625 68.44 -36.88 -7.79
N SER A 626 67.77 -38.01 -8.00
CA SER A 626 66.70 -38.10 -8.98
C SER A 626 65.49 -37.26 -8.57
N ASN A 627 64.93 -36.54 -9.54
CA ASN A 627 63.63 -35.89 -9.42
C ASN A 627 62.54 -36.95 -9.09
N PRO A 628 61.49 -36.58 -8.34
CA PRO A 628 60.36 -37.47 -8.10
C PRO A 628 59.58 -37.72 -9.40
N GLU A 629 58.96 -38.90 -9.52
CA GLU A 629 57.98 -39.17 -10.58
C GLU A 629 56.70 -38.35 -10.35
N ILE A 630 56.04 -37.87 -11.41
CA ILE A 630 54.80 -37.09 -11.28
C ILE A 630 53.59 -38.01 -11.40
N GLY A 631 53.07 -38.48 -10.26
CA GLY A 631 52.05 -39.52 -10.20
C GLY A 631 52.60 -40.92 -10.50
N PHE A 632 51.82 -41.95 -10.16
CA PHE A 632 52.23 -43.35 -10.33
C PHE A 632 52.06 -43.86 -11.77
N THR A 633 51.29 -43.16 -12.60
CA THR A 633 50.95 -43.51 -14.00
C THR A 633 50.90 -42.27 -14.90
N PRO A 634 51.08 -42.40 -16.23
CA PRO A 634 50.98 -41.27 -17.17
C PRO A 634 49.63 -40.54 -17.16
N ALA A 635 48.54 -41.25 -16.83
CA ALA A 635 47.21 -40.63 -16.67
C ALA A 635 47.15 -39.73 -15.43
N GLN A 636 47.80 -40.13 -14.33
CA GLN A 636 47.95 -39.27 -13.16
C GLN A 636 48.89 -38.10 -13.45
N GLU A 637 49.98 -38.30 -14.19
CA GLU A 637 50.88 -37.22 -14.63
C GLU A 637 50.10 -36.12 -15.38
N ALA A 638 49.34 -36.50 -16.40
CA ALA A 638 48.50 -35.57 -17.16
C ALA A 638 47.44 -34.90 -16.28
N GLY A 639 46.83 -35.63 -15.35
CA GLY A 639 45.88 -35.10 -14.38
C GLY A 639 46.47 -34.03 -13.45
N ILE A 640 47.71 -34.23 -13.00
CA ILE A 640 48.48 -33.30 -12.15
C ILE A 640 48.93 -32.08 -12.96
N LYS A 641 49.45 -32.28 -14.19
CA LYS A 641 49.81 -31.20 -15.11
C LYS A 641 48.63 -30.28 -15.41
N ALA A 642 47.47 -30.86 -15.72
CA ALA A 642 46.26 -30.09 -15.95
C ALA A 642 45.70 -29.43 -14.67
N GLU A 643 46.06 -29.87 -13.45
CA GLU A 643 45.69 -29.17 -12.20
C GLU A 643 46.60 -27.96 -11.96
N TYR A 644 47.91 -28.14 -12.16
CA TYR A 644 48.87 -27.03 -12.09
C TYR A 644 48.54 -25.93 -13.09
N ILE A 645 48.23 -26.29 -14.35
CA ILE A 645 47.81 -25.34 -15.40
C ILE A 645 46.55 -24.58 -14.96
N ALA A 646 45.53 -25.27 -14.45
CA ALA A 646 44.29 -24.66 -13.96
C ALA A 646 44.51 -23.72 -12.75
N ILE A 647 45.41 -24.09 -11.83
CA ILE A 647 45.82 -23.25 -10.70
C ILE A 647 46.60 -22.02 -11.20
N ALA A 648 47.50 -22.18 -12.16
CA ALA A 648 48.27 -21.09 -12.75
C ALA A 648 47.37 -20.09 -13.49
N GLU A 649 46.37 -20.57 -14.23
CA GLU A 649 45.36 -19.71 -14.88
C GLU A 649 44.60 -18.88 -13.85
N ASP A 650 44.15 -19.50 -12.77
CA ASP A 650 43.44 -18.83 -11.68
C ASP A 650 44.31 -17.77 -10.98
N GLU A 651 45.57 -18.08 -10.67
CA GLU A 651 46.49 -17.12 -10.06
C GLU A 651 46.91 -16.00 -11.02
N PHE A 652 46.90 -16.21 -12.35
CA PHE A 652 47.14 -15.17 -13.36
C PHE A 652 46.05 -14.10 -13.39
N TYR A 653 44.78 -14.51 -13.33
CA TYR A 653 43.70 -13.53 -13.17
C TYR A 653 43.75 -12.83 -11.79
N ARG A 654 44.23 -13.51 -10.74
CA ARG A 654 44.38 -12.93 -9.39
C ARG A 654 45.59 -12.02 -9.21
N SER A 655 46.59 -12.11 -10.07
CA SER A 655 47.73 -11.20 -10.10
C SER A 655 47.47 -9.98 -10.98
N GLY A 656 46.31 -9.90 -11.65
CA GLY A 656 46.00 -8.84 -12.61
C GLY A 656 46.73 -8.98 -13.94
N GLY A 657 47.19 -10.20 -14.28
CA GLY A 657 47.98 -10.48 -15.48
C GLY A 657 49.50 -10.47 -15.28
N ASP A 658 49.98 -10.34 -14.04
CA ASP A 658 51.40 -10.49 -13.73
C ASP A 658 51.79 -11.98 -13.72
N ALA A 659 52.58 -12.37 -14.72
CA ALA A 659 52.99 -13.75 -14.95
C ALA A 659 53.93 -14.30 -13.85
N GLU A 660 54.84 -13.49 -13.31
CA GLU A 660 55.81 -13.94 -12.31
C GLU A 660 55.11 -14.16 -10.96
N VAL A 661 54.28 -13.21 -10.55
CA VAL A 661 53.45 -13.33 -9.34
C VAL A 661 52.49 -14.52 -9.45
N ALA A 662 51.89 -14.73 -10.62
CA ALA A 662 51.03 -15.88 -10.88
C ALA A 662 51.79 -17.21 -10.76
N GLN A 663 52.99 -17.32 -11.35
CA GLN A 663 53.82 -18.52 -11.27
C GLN A 663 54.17 -18.87 -9.83
N ASN A 664 54.68 -17.89 -9.08
CA ASN A 664 55.13 -18.10 -7.71
C ASN A 664 53.96 -18.53 -6.80
N ARG A 665 52.79 -17.90 -6.94
CA ARG A 665 51.57 -18.30 -6.21
C ARG A 665 51.05 -19.68 -6.62
N ALA A 666 51.09 -19.99 -7.92
CA ALA A 666 50.68 -21.30 -8.43
C ALA A 666 51.58 -22.41 -7.89
N VAL A 667 52.90 -22.21 -7.89
CA VAL A 667 53.89 -23.12 -7.29
C VAL A 667 53.65 -23.30 -5.79
N GLU A 668 53.45 -22.22 -5.02
CA GLU A 668 53.13 -22.33 -3.59
C GLU A 668 51.85 -23.12 -3.34
N ARG A 669 50.78 -22.83 -4.09
CA ARG A 669 49.49 -23.50 -3.97
C ARG A 669 49.59 -24.97 -4.38
N MET A 670 50.36 -25.28 -5.42
CA MET A 670 50.66 -26.64 -5.83
C MET A 670 51.42 -27.39 -4.72
N LYS A 671 52.43 -26.77 -4.08
CA LYS A 671 53.14 -27.34 -2.90
C LYS A 671 52.26 -27.52 -1.67
N ARG A 672 51.20 -26.71 -1.50
CA ARG A 672 50.20 -26.89 -0.42
C ARG A 672 49.25 -28.06 -0.67
N LEU A 673 48.99 -28.42 -1.94
CA LEU A 673 48.09 -29.52 -2.31
C LEU A 673 48.83 -30.85 -2.51
N TYR A 674 49.95 -30.80 -3.23
CA TYR A 674 50.77 -31.94 -3.61
C TYR A 674 52.05 -32.02 -2.79
N GLY A 675 52.72 -33.16 -2.89
CA GLY A 675 54.09 -33.35 -2.43
C GLY A 675 54.54 -34.78 -2.66
N THR A 676 55.80 -35.05 -2.35
CA THR A 676 56.45 -36.34 -2.61
C THR A 676 56.11 -37.36 -1.54
N THR A 677 55.74 -38.58 -1.96
CA THR A 677 55.67 -39.77 -1.11
C THR A 677 56.77 -40.76 -1.46
N GLU A 678 57.24 -41.49 -0.44
CA GLU A 678 58.18 -42.62 -0.58
C GLU A 678 57.63 -43.91 0.07
N VAL A 679 56.37 -43.92 0.55
CA VAL A 679 55.77 -45.04 1.30
C VAL A 679 55.81 -46.36 0.52
N THR A 680 55.59 -46.35 -0.80
CA THR A 680 55.62 -47.58 -1.59
C THR A 680 57.04 -48.00 -1.97
N GLY A 681 58.00 -47.07 -2.05
CA GLY A 681 59.39 -47.32 -2.45
C GLY A 681 59.84 -46.49 -3.64
N ARG A 682 58.90 -46.17 -4.53
CA ARG A 682 59.06 -45.13 -5.54
C ARG A 682 58.88 -43.76 -4.90
N LYS A 683 59.66 -42.79 -5.37
CA LYS A 683 59.59 -41.38 -4.96
C LYS A 683 58.64 -40.65 -5.91
N VAL A 684 57.39 -40.46 -5.50
CA VAL A 684 56.29 -40.03 -6.39
C VAL A 684 55.56 -38.81 -5.84
N VAL A 685 55.29 -37.80 -6.67
CA VAL A 685 54.41 -36.68 -6.31
C VAL A 685 52.95 -37.12 -6.35
N MET A 686 52.22 -36.93 -5.25
CA MET A 686 50.78 -37.18 -5.17
C MET A 686 50.03 -36.07 -4.42
N LYS A 687 48.72 -35.98 -4.65
CA LYS A 687 47.84 -35.04 -3.95
C LYS A 687 47.66 -35.50 -2.51
N HIS A 688 47.86 -34.61 -1.54
CA HIS A 688 47.83 -34.92 -0.11
C HIS A 688 48.76 -36.10 0.25
N PRO A 689 50.10 -35.96 0.17
CA PRO A 689 51.03 -37.04 0.45
C PRO A 689 50.93 -37.50 1.92
N PRO A 690 50.98 -38.81 2.21
CA PRO A 690 50.89 -39.34 3.56
C PRO A 690 51.91 -38.75 4.55
N GLU A 691 53.09 -38.40 4.05
CA GLU A 691 54.22 -37.75 4.75
C GLU A 691 53.81 -36.47 5.51
N ARG A 692 52.74 -35.80 5.07
CA ARG A 692 52.22 -34.58 5.72
C ARG A 692 51.28 -34.88 6.90
N TYR A 693 50.69 -36.07 6.97
CA TYR A 693 49.58 -36.37 7.88
C TYR A 693 49.81 -37.59 8.78
N TRP A 694 50.62 -38.55 8.38
CA TRP A 694 50.91 -39.77 9.14
C TRP A 694 52.09 -39.57 10.09
N PRO A 695 52.09 -40.22 11.28
CA PRO A 695 53.13 -40.00 12.27
C PRO A 695 54.46 -40.66 11.87
N ALA A 696 55.48 -39.85 11.62
CA ALA A 696 56.85 -40.32 11.37
C ALA A 696 57.52 -40.83 12.66
N MET A 697 58.10 -42.04 12.59
CA MET A 697 58.76 -42.72 13.72
C MET A 697 60.25 -42.90 13.47
N VAL A 698 61.04 -43.09 14.53
CA VAL A 698 62.51 -43.20 14.45
C VAL A 698 62.92 -44.45 13.65
N LYS A 699 63.86 -44.30 12.71
CA LYS A 699 64.25 -45.38 11.79
C LYS A 699 65.17 -46.44 12.41
N SER A 700 66.00 -46.08 13.38
CA SER A 700 66.93 -46.95 14.12
C SER A 700 67.60 -46.17 15.26
N ASN A 701 68.01 -46.84 16.35
CA ASN A 701 68.69 -46.19 17.48
C ASN A 701 70.08 -45.62 17.11
N ILE A 702 70.67 -46.07 15.98
CA ILE A 702 71.91 -45.50 15.42
C ILE A 702 71.61 -44.22 14.59
N ASN A 703 70.42 -44.10 14.02
CA ASN A 703 70.02 -43.00 13.14
C ASN A 703 68.65 -42.44 13.56
N ARG A 704 68.68 -41.40 14.41
CA ARG A 704 67.50 -40.75 15.01
C ARG A 704 66.61 -39.96 14.01
N SER A 705 66.77 -40.14 12.70
CA SER A 705 65.83 -39.60 11.71
C SER A 705 64.45 -40.23 11.86
N LYS A 706 63.41 -39.40 11.88
CA LYS A 706 62.01 -39.84 11.82
C LYS A 706 61.62 -40.06 10.35
N SER A 707 60.92 -41.15 10.06
CA SER A 707 60.47 -41.49 8.70
C SER A 707 59.17 -42.30 8.73
N LEU A 708 58.51 -42.44 7.57
CA LEU A 708 57.38 -43.35 7.37
C LEU A 708 57.81 -44.79 7.02
N HIS A 709 59.08 -45.18 7.23
CA HIS A 709 59.58 -46.52 6.90
C HIS A 709 58.78 -47.66 7.59
N TRP A 710 58.20 -47.38 8.76
CA TRP A 710 57.33 -48.33 9.47
C TRP A 710 55.98 -48.53 8.75
N THR A 711 55.41 -47.48 8.13
CA THR A 711 54.14 -47.62 7.38
C THR A 711 54.32 -48.45 6.12
N LYS A 712 55.50 -48.37 5.46
CA LYS A 712 55.84 -49.27 4.34
C LYS A 712 55.84 -50.74 4.76
N GLN A 713 56.41 -51.05 5.92
CA GLN A 713 56.43 -52.42 6.46
C GLN A 713 55.03 -52.91 6.83
N GLN A 714 54.21 -52.04 7.45
CA GLN A 714 52.81 -52.36 7.73
C GLN A 714 52.03 -52.61 6.43
N LEU A 715 52.12 -51.70 5.45
CA LEU A 715 51.44 -51.83 4.16
C LEU A 715 51.85 -53.12 3.44
N LYS A 716 53.14 -53.47 3.44
CA LYS A 716 53.62 -54.74 2.85
C LYS A 716 53.01 -55.96 3.54
N ARG A 717 52.96 -55.95 4.88
CA ARG A 717 52.36 -57.06 5.66
C ARG A 717 50.87 -57.18 5.39
N ASP A 718 50.14 -56.07 5.46
CA ASP A 718 48.69 -56.05 5.26
C ASP A 718 48.33 -56.44 3.81
N LEU A 719 49.17 -56.10 2.81
CA LEU A 719 49.02 -56.57 1.42
C LEU A 719 49.38 -58.04 1.23
N SER A 720 50.29 -58.61 2.04
CA SER A 720 50.70 -60.02 1.92
C SER A 720 49.58 -61.03 2.25
N GLU A 721 48.50 -60.58 2.91
CA GLU A 721 47.26 -61.35 3.08
C GLU A 721 46.53 -61.61 1.75
N PHE A 722 46.74 -60.74 0.74
CA PHE A 722 46.13 -60.83 -0.59
C PHE A 722 47.12 -61.28 -1.67
N ALA A 723 48.39 -60.85 -1.57
CA ALA A 723 49.46 -61.17 -2.51
C ALA A 723 50.78 -61.46 -1.75
N PRO A 724 51.09 -62.74 -1.45
CA PRO A 724 52.22 -63.11 -0.59
C PRO A 724 53.59 -62.56 -1.04
N ASP A 725 53.85 -62.57 -2.35
CA ASP A 725 55.09 -62.10 -2.97
C ASP A 725 55.00 -60.64 -3.49
N ILE A 726 54.25 -59.77 -2.79
CA ILE A 726 54.01 -58.40 -3.25
C ILE A 726 55.30 -57.57 -3.42
N ASP A 727 55.51 -57.10 -4.64
CA ASP A 727 56.49 -56.09 -5.01
C ASP A 727 55.94 -54.70 -4.67
N MET A 728 56.63 -54.01 -3.77
CA MET A 728 56.19 -52.70 -3.26
C MET A 728 56.36 -51.57 -4.29
N ASP A 729 57.26 -51.72 -5.28
CA ASP A 729 57.41 -50.72 -6.35
C ASP A 729 56.23 -50.78 -7.35
N LYS A 730 55.46 -51.88 -7.29
CA LYS A 730 54.17 -52.10 -7.98
C LYS A 730 52.95 -51.82 -7.09
N VAL A 731 53.11 -51.06 -6.01
CA VAL A 731 52.01 -50.55 -5.18
C VAL A 731 51.84 -49.06 -5.42
N GLN A 732 50.58 -48.60 -5.51
CA GLN A 732 50.20 -47.21 -5.70
C GLN A 732 49.25 -46.76 -4.58
N LEU A 733 49.45 -45.53 -4.08
CA LEU A 733 48.49 -44.86 -3.20
C LEU A 733 47.67 -43.87 -4.03
N VAL A 734 46.34 -43.96 -3.93
CA VAL A 734 45.41 -43.14 -4.70
C VAL A 734 44.55 -42.30 -3.76
N THR A 735 44.61 -40.99 -3.97
CA THR A 735 43.77 -40.00 -3.28
C THR A 735 42.35 -40.07 -3.84
N THR A 736 41.38 -40.29 -2.97
CA THR A 736 39.95 -40.42 -3.31
C THR A 736 39.16 -39.20 -2.86
N PRO A 737 37.91 -38.97 -3.33
CA PRO A 737 37.06 -37.91 -2.79
C PRO A 737 36.87 -38.00 -1.27
N GLN A 738 36.85 -39.21 -0.72
CA GLN A 738 36.81 -39.47 0.73
C GLN A 738 38.13 -39.06 1.41
N THR A 739 39.28 -39.28 0.76
CA THR A 739 40.60 -38.81 1.22
C THR A 739 40.62 -37.27 1.30
N ASP A 740 40.20 -36.58 0.23
CA ASP A 740 40.08 -35.12 0.21
C ASP A 740 39.14 -34.62 1.33
N ALA A 741 38.01 -35.30 1.55
CA ALA A 741 37.06 -34.95 2.60
C ALA A 741 37.65 -35.16 4.02
N MET A 742 38.44 -36.22 4.26
CA MET A 742 39.16 -36.41 5.53
C MET A 742 40.15 -35.28 5.78
N VAL A 743 40.97 -34.92 4.77
CA VAL A 743 41.93 -33.81 4.87
C VAL A 743 41.21 -32.49 5.16
N LYS A 744 40.09 -32.20 4.48
CA LYS A 744 39.28 -30.99 4.71
C LYS A 744 38.67 -30.93 6.12
N ARG A 745 38.41 -32.08 6.77
CA ARG A 745 37.98 -32.16 8.19
C ARG A 745 39.14 -32.17 9.19
N GLY A 746 40.40 -32.14 8.75
CA GLY A 746 41.58 -32.26 9.62
C GLY A 746 41.80 -33.67 10.17
N GLU A 747 41.17 -34.69 9.60
CA GLU A 747 41.36 -36.09 9.98
C GLU A 747 42.61 -36.69 9.35
N MET A 748 43.16 -37.74 9.98
CA MET A 748 44.25 -38.53 9.38
C MET A 748 43.73 -39.27 8.14
N PRO A 749 44.21 -38.93 6.92
CA PRO A 749 43.65 -39.46 5.68
C PRO A 749 43.97 -40.94 5.48
N ALA A 750 43.05 -41.60 4.79
CA ALA A 750 43.20 -42.95 4.26
C ALA A 750 43.12 -42.90 2.73
N TYR A 751 43.86 -43.78 2.05
CA TYR A 751 44.02 -43.78 0.59
C TYR A 751 43.47 -45.08 0.00
N GLY A 752 43.04 -45.03 -1.26
CA GLY A 752 42.89 -46.25 -2.05
C GLY A 752 44.27 -46.88 -2.29
N VAL A 753 44.37 -48.19 -2.19
CA VAL A 753 45.60 -48.92 -2.49
C VAL A 753 45.35 -49.77 -3.72
N LEU A 754 46.14 -49.53 -4.78
CA LEU A 754 46.22 -50.41 -5.93
C LEU A 754 47.54 -51.18 -5.86
N TYR A 755 47.50 -52.47 -6.17
CA TYR A 755 48.67 -53.31 -6.25
C TYR A 755 48.57 -54.21 -7.49
N GLN A 756 49.72 -54.58 -8.07
CA GLN A 756 49.76 -55.56 -9.15
C GLN A 756 49.92 -56.97 -8.55
N ASP A 757 49.07 -57.91 -8.94
CA ASP A 757 49.18 -59.31 -8.54
C ASP A 757 50.22 -60.09 -9.38
N ALA A 758 50.37 -61.39 -9.10
CA ALA A 758 51.35 -62.25 -9.75
C ALA A 758 51.09 -62.44 -11.26
N ASP A 759 49.84 -62.31 -11.70
CA ASP A 759 49.43 -62.42 -13.11
C ASP A 759 49.58 -61.08 -13.86
N GLY A 760 50.00 -60.01 -13.16
CA GLY A 760 50.19 -58.69 -13.73
C GLY A 760 48.92 -57.83 -13.75
N VAL A 761 47.84 -58.24 -13.09
CA VAL A 761 46.57 -57.51 -13.04
C VAL A 761 46.59 -56.51 -11.87
N TRP A 762 46.05 -55.31 -12.10
CA TRP A 762 45.90 -54.30 -11.06
C TRP A 762 44.65 -54.59 -10.22
N GLN A 763 44.84 -54.87 -8.94
CA GLN A 763 43.82 -55.13 -7.95
C GLN A 763 43.70 -53.96 -6.97
N THR A 764 42.56 -53.89 -6.27
CA THR A 764 42.32 -52.97 -5.15
C THR A 764 42.02 -53.74 -3.87
N ILE A 765 42.32 -53.18 -2.70
CA ILE A 765 41.82 -53.73 -1.42
C ILE A 765 40.29 -53.51 -1.36
N PRO A 766 39.43 -54.55 -1.37
CA PRO A 766 37.99 -54.37 -1.50
C PRO A 766 37.37 -53.62 -0.30
N GLY A 767 36.61 -52.58 -0.57
CA GLY A 767 35.78 -51.87 0.42
C GLY A 767 36.55 -51.12 1.52
N LYS A 768 37.88 -50.94 1.41
CA LYS A 768 38.70 -50.28 2.45
C LYS A 768 39.62 -49.22 1.85
N LEU A 769 39.53 -48.00 2.39
CA LEU A 769 40.63 -47.04 2.34
C LEU A 769 41.65 -47.44 3.42
N TRP A 770 42.93 -47.51 3.05
CA TRP A 770 43.99 -47.92 3.96
C TRP A 770 44.65 -46.72 4.63
N ARG A 771 44.95 -46.87 5.92
CA ARG A 771 45.79 -45.98 6.73
C ARG A 771 46.56 -46.83 7.73
N PRO A 772 47.78 -46.44 8.13
CA PRO A 772 48.56 -47.21 9.08
C PRO A 772 47.96 -47.13 10.49
N ASP A 773 48.24 -48.15 11.31
CA ASP A 773 47.84 -48.20 12.71
C ASP A 773 49.08 -47.94 13.59
N PRO A 774 49.21 -46.75 14.20
CA PRO A 774 50.38 -46.42 15.00
C PRO A 774 50.38 -47.07 16.40
N SER A 775 49.35 -47.82 16.79
CA SER A 775 49.24 -48.38 18.15
C SER A 775 50.35 -49.41 18.44
N ALA A 776 50.40 -50.49 17.64
CA ALA A 776 51.36 -51.59 17.81
C ALA A 776 52.83 -51.15 17.69
N GLU A 777 53.13 -50.15 16.84
CA GLU A 777 54.50 -49.67 16.66
C GLU A 777 54.93 -48.68 17.75
N LYS A 778 54.00 -47.90 18.33
CA LYS A 778 54.26 -47.13 19.55
C LYS A 778 54.58 -48.02 20.74
N GLU A 779 53.86 -49.14 20.88
CA GLU A 779 54.11 -50.12 21.94
C GLU A 779 55.49 -50.78 21.78
N ARG A 780 55.88 -51.15 20.55
CA ARG A 780 57.25 -51.61 20.23
C ARG A 780 58.31 -50.57 20.57
N ALA A 781 58.13 -49.33 20.14
CA ALA A 781 59.08 -48.24 20.44
C ALA A 781 59.23 -47.98 21.95
N GLN A 782 58.14 -48.10 22.74
CA GLN A 782 58.19 -48.00 24.20
C GLN A 782 58.90 -49.20 24.85
N ILE A 783 58.64 -50.42 24.38
CA ILE A 783 59.34 -51.63 24.85
C ILE A 783 60.84 -51.50 24.58
N GLU A 784 61.23 -51.05 23.39
CA GLU A 784 62.63 -50.90 22.97
C GLU A 784 63.34 -49.75 23.72
N GLN A 785 62.68 -48.60 23.92
CA GLN A 785 63.19 -47.56 24.83
C GLN A 785 63.39 -48.09 26.26
N SER A 786 62.44 -48.87 26.80
CA SER A 786 62.59 -49.48 28.13
C SER A 786 63.72 -50.52 28.19
N ALA A 787 64.04 -51.16 27.06
CA ALA A 787 65.17 -52.09 26.95
C ALA A 787 66.50 -51.32 26.89
N GLU A 788 66.58 -50.21 26.16
CA GLU A 788 67.75 -49.32 26.16
C GLU A 788 67.98 -48.64 27.50
N GLU A 789 66.94 -48.21 28.22
CA GLU A 789 67.07 -47.68 29.57
C GLU A 789 67.64 -48.74 30.52
N ARG A 790 67.12 -49.98 30.46
CA ARG A 790 67.67 -51.13 31.22
C ARG A 790 69.11 -51.45 30.81
N GLU A 791 69.48 -51.33 29.54
CA GLU A 791 70.85 -51.58 29.10
C GLU A 791 71.81 -50.44 29.49
N SER A 792 71.34 -49.19 29.43
CA SER A 792 72.06 -48.01 29.91
C SER A 792 72.29 -48.08 31.43
N GLN A 793 71.27 -48.48 32.20
CA GLN A 793 71.42 -48.76 33.63
C GLN A 793 72.37 -49.93 33.87
N ARG A 794 72.29 -51.04 33.13
CA ARG A 794 73.28 -52.13 33.21
C ARG A 794 74.70 -51.68 32.85
N ARG A 795 74.87 -50.71 31.95
CA ARG A 795 76.18 -50.10 31.60
C ARG A 795 76.67 -49.19 32.73
N MET A 796 75.80 -48.40 33.37
CA MET A 796 76.13 -47.64 34.58
C MET A 796 76.48 -48.56 35.76
N ASP A 797 75.67 -49.59 36.04
CA ASP A 797 75.93 -50.59 37.09
C ASP A 797 77.25 -51.33 36.84
N ARG A 798 77.54 -51.72 35.58
CA ARG A 798 78.82 -52.33 35.21
C ARG A 798 79.99 -51.36 35.35
N ALA A 799 79.80 -50.07 35.07
CA ALA A 799 80.82 -49.04 35.30
C ALA A 799 81.08 -48.82 36.81
N ILE A 800 80.03 -48.73 37.62
CA ILE A 800 80.09 -48.62 39.09
C ILE A 800 80.76 -49.87 39.68
N PHE A 801 80.40 -51.07 39.22
CA PHE A 801 81.02 -52.33 39.62
C PHE A 801 82.50 -52.40 39.24
N SER A 802 82.89 -51.88 38.06
CA SER A 802 84.30 -51.81 37.64
C SER A 802 85.13 -50.83 38.48
N GLN A 803 84.57 -49.68 38.89
CA GLN A 803 85.21 -48.78 39.86
C GLN A 803 85.30 -49.42 41.25
N GLY A 804 84.29 -50.20 41.64
CA GLY A 804 84.30 -51.00 42.86
C GLY A 804 85.44 -52.03 42.89
N GLN A 805 85.60 -52.81 41.82
CA GLN A 805 86.71 -53.77 41.68
C GLN A 805 88.09 -53.11 41.60
N GLN A 806 88.21 -51.91 41.02
CA GLN A 806 89.45 -51.14 41.05
C GLN A 806 89.81 -50.65 42.46
N ARG A 807 88.81 -50.30 43.30
CA ARG A 807 89.04 -49.94 44.71
C ARG A 807 89.45 -51.13 45.57
N ILE A 808 88.82 -52.30 45.38
CA ILE A 808 89.19 -53.53 46.11
C ILE A 808 90.61 -53.98 45.75
N ASN A 809 90.96 -54.04 44.46
CA ASN A 809 92.31 -54.39 43.99
C ASN A 809 93.40 -53.35 44.34
N ALA A 810 93.02 -52.14 44.76
CA ALA A 810 93.95 -51.16 45.31
C ALA A 810 94.19 -51.39 46.82
N GLN A 811 93.12 -51.64 47.59
CA GLN A 811 93.24 -51.91 49.04
C GLN A 811 94.02 -53.20 49.34
N ASP A 812 93.83 -54.27 48.56
CA ASP A 812 94.61 -55.51 48.70
C ASP A 812 96.10 -55.39 48.30
N ARG A 813 96.49 -54.30 47.63
CA ARG A 813 97.90 -54.00 47.29
C ARG A 813 98.62 -53.11 48.31
N GLU A 814 97.89 -52.39 49.16
CA GLU A 814 98.47 -51.64 50.28
C GLU A 814 98.55 -52.48 51.57
N ALA A 815 97.62 -53.41 51.78
CA ALA A 815 97.61 -54.33 52.92
C ALA A 815 98.84 -55.28 52.98
N GLY A 816 99.52 -55.48 51.85
CA GLY A 816 100.69 -56.37 51.74
C GLY A 816 102.05 -55.71 51.93
N ARG A 817 102.15 -54.39 52.23
CA ARG A 817 103.43 -53.65 52.08
C ARG A 817 103.91 -52.77 53.22
N ASN A 818 103.20 -52.65 54.35
CA ASN A 818 103.64 -51.87 55.52
C ASN A 818 103.41 -52.58 56.88
N ARG A 819 103.71 -53.88 56.96
CA ARG A 819 104.12 -54.49 58.24
C ARG A 819 105.62 -54.21 58.48
N GLU A 820 106.00 -52.94 58.62
CA GLU A 820 107.27 -52.49 59.22
C GLU A 820 107.33 -50.95 59.29
N THR A 821 106.61 -50.34 60.24
CA THR A 821 107.02 -49.10 60.93
C THR A 821 106.09 -48.82 62.13
N THR A 822 106.62 -49.09 63.33
CA THR A 822 106.41 -48.38 64.62
C THR A 822 105.12 -47.55 64.80
N LEU A 823 104.18 -47.94 65.68
CA LEU A 823 104.25 -47.74 67.15
C LEU A 823 104.85 -46.39 67.57
N ASP A 824 104.03 -45.37 67.80
CA ASP A 824 103.69 -44.92 69.17
C ASP A 824 102.85 -43.62 69.22
N SER A 825 101.84 -43.63 70.11
CA SER A 825 101.12 -42.53 70.80
C SER A 825 99.58 -42.70 70.76
N TYR A 826 98.98 -43.49 71.63
CA TYR A 826 98.59 -43.22 73.04
C TYR A 826 97.30 -42.38 73.25
N LEU A 827 96.28 -43.08 73.76
CA LEU A 827 95.23 -42.67 74.72
C LEU A 827 94.47 -41.35 74.53
N GLY A 828 93.15 -41.47 74.32
CA GLY A 828 92.18 -40.41 74.61
C GLY A 828 90.80 -40.64 73.96
N GLY A 829 89.80 -41.08 74.74
CA GLY A 829 88.38 -40.98 74.34
C GLY A 829 87.65 -39.98 75.25
N PRO A 830 86.31 -39.91 75.23
CA PRO A 830 85.40 -39.98 74.08
C PRO A 830 84.48 -38.74 74.00
N VAL A 831 84.01 -38.33 72.81
CA VAL A 831 83.02 -37.23 72.67
C VAL A 831 82.03 -37.49 71.51
N GLU A 832 80.73 -37.48 71.82
CA GLU A 832 79.57 -37.29 70.93
C GLU A 832 79.20 -35.78 70.83
N PRO A 833 78.26 -35.32 69.96
CA PRO A 833 77.82 -35.76 68.63
C PRO A 833 77.90 -34.56 67.62
N PRO A 834 77.19 -34.51 66.46
CA PRO A 834 75.76 -34.10 66.47
C PRO A 834 74.85 -34.71 65.37
N LYS A 835 73.53 -34.57 65.60
CA LYS A 835 72.42 -34.63 64.61
C LYS A 835 71.97 -33.18 64.30
N PRO A 836 70.91 -32.91 63.50
CA PRO A 836 70.43 -33.50 62.23
C PRO A 836 70.25 -32.39 61.15
N SER A 837 69.77 -32.75 59.94
CA SER A 837 68.79 -31.93 59.19
C SER A 837 68.03 -32.77 58.16
N ARG A 838 66.70 -32.65 58.13
CA ARG A 838 65.79 -33.33 57.21
C ARG A 838 65.05 -32.26 56.42
N VAL A 839 65.22 -32.20 55.11
CA VAL A 839 64.44 -31.32 54.22
C VAL A 839 64.04 -32.08 52.97
N THR A 840 62.73 -32.24 52.80
CA THR A 840 62.05 -32.69 51.56
C THR A 840 61.16 -31.56 51.06
N PRO A 841 61.21 -31.23 49.76
CA PRO A 841 60.13 -30.53 49.06
C PRO A 841 59.67 -31.36 47.82
N PRO A 842 58.59 -30.99 47.07
CA PRO A 842 57.37 -31.80 47.10
C PRO A 842 56.96 -32.42 45.74
N THR A 843 55.92 -33.26 45.76
CA THR A 843 55.23 -33.81 44.58
C THR A 843 54.23 -32.84 43.96
N GLN A 844 53.88 -33.05 42.69
CA GLN A 844 53.14 -32.15 41.79
C GLN A 844 51.64 -31.87 42.12
N GLN A 845 51.23 -31.87 43.40
CA GLN A 845 49.87 -31.45 43.78
C GLN A 845 49.72 -29.94 44.06
N GLU A 846 50.82 -29.17 44.09
CA GLU A 846 50.79 -27.72 44.42
C GLU A 846 50.93 -26.77 43.21
N GLN A 847 51.20 -27.26 41.99
CA GLN A 847 51.26 -26.40 40.78
C GLN A 847 49.94 -26.28 40.00
N LEU A 848 48.85 -26.89 40.48
CA LEU A 848 47.49 -26.74 39.92
C LEU A 848 46.59 -25.80 40.75
N GLN A 849 47.15 -25.05 41.70
CA GLN A 849 46.42 -24.04 42.50
C GLN A 849 46.74 -22.58 42.13
N GLU A 850 47.82 -22.28 41.41
CA GLU A 850 48.19 -20.89 41.01
C GLU A 850 47.60 -20.40 39.67
N GLN A 851 46.74 -21.18 39.00
CA GLN A 851 45.87 -20.67 37.92
C GLN A 851 44.37 -20.79 38.26
N ARG A 852 44.03 -20.98 39.54
CA ARG A 852 42.65 -21.03 40.03
C ARG A 852 42.19 -19.76 40.77
N GLN A 853 42.89 -18.63 40.61
CA GLN A 853 42.55 -17.36 41.27
C GLN A 853 42.11 -16.19 40.35
N ASP A 854 42.27 -16.26 39.02
CA ASP A 854 41.82 -15.20 38.09
C ASP A 854 40.46 -15.45 37.42
N LEU A 855 39.79 -16.56 37.73
CA LEU A 855 38.46 -16.92 37.18
C LEU A 855 37.31 -16.89 38.21
N MET A 856 37.53 -16.27 39.38
CA MET A 856 36.51 -16.11 40.43
C MET A 856 36.46 -14.68 40.98
N ASN A 857 36.04 -13.71 40.16
CA ASN A 857 35.47 -12.44 40.64
C ASN A 857 34.57 -11.74 39.60
N GLY A 858 33.29 -11.51 39.94
CA GLY A 858 32.28 -10.79 39.12
C GLY A 858 31.32 -11.73 38.35
N LYS A 859 30.17 -12.19 38.88
CA LYS A 859 28.91 -11.47 39.24
C LYS A 859 28.34 -10.64 38.06
N THR A 860 27.07 -10.66 37.65
CA THR A 860 25.78 -11.31 38.08
C THR A 860 24.79 -11.20 36.87
N ASP A 861 23.54 -11.69 36.81
CA ASP A 861 22.53 -12.16 37.79
C ASP A 861 21.46 -13.11 37.15
N ARG A 862 20.56 -13.66 37.97
CA ARG A 862 19.14 -14.10 37.70
C ARG A 862 18.75 -15.25 36.73
N PHE A 863 18.29 -16.33 37.38
CA PHE A 863 17.25 -17.31 36.96
C PHE A 863 15.82 -16.69 36.89
N PRO A 864 14.83 -17.33 36.22
CA PRO A 864 14.06 -18.47 36.77
C PRO A 864 13.95 -19.73 35.86
N ALA A 865 13.36 -20.78 36.42
CA ALA A 865 13.44 -22.19 35.98
C ALA A 865 12.37 -22.64 34.95
N PRO A 866 12.57 -23.81 34.29
CA PRO A 866 11.52 -24.52 33.58
C PRO A 866 10.63 -25.35 34.53
N ASN A 867 9.35 -25.52 34.18
CA ASN A 867 8.41 -26.41 34.89
C ASN A 867 7.86 -27.48 33.92
N PRO A 868 7.89 -28.78 34.26
CA PRO A 868 7.36 -29.85 33.40
C PRO A 868 5.99 -30.37 33.86
N ALA A 869 5.01 -30.49 32.96
CA ALA A 869 3.81 -31.32 33.17
C ALA A 869 3.12 -31.75 31.87
N ARG A 870 2.42 -32.89 31.93
CA ARG A 870 1.63 -33.54 30.86
C ARG A 870 0.12 -33.19 30.98
N PHE A 871 -0.63 -33.64 29.97
CA PHE A 871 -2.04 -34.06 29.94
C PHE A 871 -3.12 -33.04 29.52
N GLY A 872 -3.93 -33.49 28.55
CA GLY A 872 -5.40 -33.45 28.62
C GLY A 872 -6.09 -32.25 27.95
N GLY A 873 -6.67 -32.50 26.77
CA GLY A 873 -7.51 -31.57 26.02
C GLY A 873 -7.85 -32.15 24.66
#